data_AF-A0A9P0ABL4-F1
#
_entry.id   AF-A0A9P0ABL4-F1
#
_cell.length_a   1.000
_cell.length_b   1.000
_cell.length_c   1.000
_cell.angle_alpha   90.00
_cell.angle_beta   90.00
_cell.angle_gamma   90.00
#
_symmetry.space_group_name_H-M   'P 1'
#
loop_
_entity.id
_entity.type
_entity.pdbx_description
1 polymer ?
#
loop_
_entity_poly.entity_id
_entity_poly.type
_entity_poly.pdbx_seq_one_letter_code
_entity_poly.pdbx_strand_id
1 'polypeptide(L)'
;MLNQKFFQQCTAHYCFSSNIFFPQVDFKFKNKKKMDVISKKDLIETVTRQEEELKRYKKRFQDVVTAHKNLIKEKEALELSLKIMTDSVGTTKPQPESSATKQEEPSEEEKGTDVPSIEAQDPEGKQSDDSNVALRTQLNKLMKSLSSLSNEKSRMEVCFQTDRKQLRQEKEKLQQEMKDMKQRFETSTKNFQSEIENLKSKLIISKHQRDKELMDHGAIVRELHQKLHDECKKREELERSVELKDQREQDLKNQIETLQQKVSKTKAPLLNRLHEEMIAMKQQHMVAIQQEQERAAKAEEQVQRLAAMHEERVANLEARLAELSLTVGSYDHLRQQDQNAISKLKERLAQLENERSECYKDKADLDFEALVSRLKHLKQLVLEASDTAEKPVDVQAILLEGLIDKKEDNRSGGDDHTICEQEYDLLKQEFENYKKQFNLQQQRTLFSHTIMNDEPGEKTALQGQIKHLKEKVNSLQNELNRAETDYKTKLEQQRKMFDAEKTGLKEKLILHENEYKSKLFALEQQVVKQRERAMAMVQEKEQEIHNLKDSMNFIIPASYSQSKKGRTTSQSSDTKSSVDEDVHESSLSGITSTNESPHMLHYAHELARRDVDISKLRQAKHKLEMTVRDLQRIVAAERDQFSQDIMKLKEEVSRLERCKSRESANLEYLKNVILSYLTSTNSSQRLHMLNAIAFVLKFSDSETKRALMHINKSTVT
;
A
#
# COMPACT_ATOMS: atom_id res chain seq x y z
N MET A 1 4.99 54.93 40.06
CA MET A 1 4.98 53.45 39.94
C MET A 1 5.87 53.04 38.78
N LEU A 2 7.11 52.61 39.03
CA LEU A 2 8.05 52.19 37.97
C LEU A 2 9.20 51.33 38.53
N ASN A 3 8.87 50.37 39.40
CA ASN A 3 9.83 49.49 40.08
C ASN A 3 9.16 48.22 40.64
N GLN A 4 8.77 47.25 39.78
CA GLN A 4 8.22 45.96 40.28
C GLN A 4 8.33 44.74 39.33
N LYS A 5 9.23 44.74 38.33
CA LYS A 5 9.41 43.58 37.42
C LYS A 5 10.85 43.22 37.04
N PHE A 6 11.84 43.63 37.86
CA PHE A 6 13.27 43.36 37.56
C PHE A 6 14.09 42.83 38.75
N PHE A 7 13.45 42.44 39.86
CA PHE A 7 14.14 42.13 41.13
C PHE A 7 13.65 40.83 41.80
N GLN A 8 13.51 39.74 41.01
CA GLN A 8 13.04 38.45 41.53
C GLN A 8 13.72 37.23 40.88
N GLN A 9 15.01 37.35 40.51
CA GLN A 9 15.77 36.24 39.90
C GLN A 9 17.24 36.11 40.36
N CYS A 10 17.71 36.94 41.29
CA CYS A 10 19.15 37.02 41.67
C CYS A 10 19.44 37.06 43.19
N THR A 11 18.57 36.50 44.05
CA THR A 11 18.80 36.45 45.51
C THR A 11 18.22 35.18 46.16
N ALA A 12 18.93 34.06 46.04
CA ALA A 12 18.63 32.81 46.76
C ALA A 12 19.91 31.98 47.04
N HIS A 13 21.00 32.66 47.42
CA HIS A 13 22.28 32.02 47.79
C HIS A 13 22.62 32.37 49.25
N TYR A 14 23.06 31.34 49.99
CA TYR A 14 23.61 31.36 51.36
C TYR A 14 22.68 31.54 52.59
N CYS A 15 22.97 30.68 53.58
CA CYS A 15 22.55 30.67 55.00
C CYS A 15 21.04 30.44 55.26
N PHE A 16 20.63 29.52 56.14
CA PHE A 16 21.21 29.19 57.45
C PHE A 16 21.46 27.68 57.75
N SER A 17 22.41 27.50 58.67
CA SER A 17 22.90 26.33 59.42
C SER A 17 22.04 25.06 59.64
N SER A 18 22.69 23.91 59.41
CA SER A 18 22.92 22.81 60.37
C SER A 18 21.75 22.08 61.05
N ASN A 19 21.55 20.79 60.70
CA ASN A 19 21.39 19.72 61.71
C ASN A 19 21.66 18.29 61.17
N ILE A 20 22.84 17.77 61.50
CA ILE A 20 23.13 16.41 62.03
C ILE A 20 22.36 15.18 61.48
N PHE A 21 23.04 14.45 60.58
CA PHE A 21 23.37 13.01 60.72
C PHE A 21 22.25 11.92 60.72
N PHE A 22 22.00 11.28 59.55
CA PHE A 22 22.12 9.81 59.33
C PHE A 22 21.77 9.44 57.86
N PRO A 23 22.58 8.62 57.15
CA PRO A 23 22.26 8.18 55.79
C PRO A 23 21.54 6.82 55.77
N GLN A 24 20.26 6.79 55.40
CA GLN A 24 19.50 5.56 55.14
C GLN A 24 19.02 5.53 53.68
N VAL A 25 19.30 4.42 52.99
CA VAL A 25 19.14 4.29 51.53
C VAL A 25 17.74 3.76 51.18
N ASP A 26 16.82 4.65 50.84
CA ASP A 26 15.46 4.29 50.40
C ASP A 26 15.26 4.42 48.89
N PHE A 27 15.17 3.27 48.22
CA PHE A 27 15.01 3.15 46.76
C PHE A 27 13.58 3.45 46.30
N LYS A 28 13.18 4.73 46.24
CA LYS A 28 11.82 5.11 45.83
C LYS A 28 11.54 4.85 44.34
N PHE A 29 10.72 3.83 44.09
CA PHE A 29 10.17 3.42 42.81
C PHE A 29 9.72 4.61 41.94
N LYS A 30 10.27 4.72 40.73
CA LYS A 30 9.76 5.57 39.64
C LYS A 30 9.60 4.82 38.31
N ASN A 31 9.26 3.53 38.39
CA ASN A 31 9.06 2.67 37.22
C ASN A 31 7.67 2.88 36.57
N LYS A 32 7.33 4.14 36.26
CA LYS A 32 6.08 4.49 35.56
C LYS A 32 6.27 4.31 34.05
N LYS A 33 6.44 3.06 33.61
CA LYS A 33 6.34 2.69 32.19
C LYS A 33 5.05 3.30 31.63
N LYS A 34 5.14 3.86 30.42
CA LYS A 34 3.94 3.95 29.59
C LYS A 34 3.50 2.52 29.32
N MET A 35 2.28 2.17 29.73
CA MET A 35 1.55 1.13 29.02
C MET A 35 1.12 1.78 27.73
N ASP A 36 1.86 1.50 26.65
CA ASP A 36 1.32 1.74 25.31
C ASP A 36 0.06 0.90 25.18
N VAL A 37 -1.02 1.49 24.66
CA VAL A 37 -2.31 0.81 24.57
C VAL A 37 -2.24 -0.20 23.43
N ILE A 38 -1.76 -1.41 23.77
CA ILE A 38 -1.76 -2.58 22.89
C ILE A 38 -3.17 -2.71 22.30
N SER A 39 -3.27 -2.74 20.97
CA SER A 39 -4.58 -2.71 20.33
C SER A 39 -5.37 -3.95 20.73
N LYS A 40 -6.69 -3.82 20.83
CA LYS A 40 -7.58 -4.97 21.02
C LYS A 40 -7.32 -6.06 19.98
N LYS A 41 -6.91 -5.67 18.75
CA LYS A 41 -6.47 -6.59 17.70
C LYS A 41 -5.20 -7.35 18.11
N ASP A 42 -4.12 -6.66 18.46
CA ASP A 42 -2.83 -7.26 18.80
C ASP A 42 -2.92 -8.15 20.05
N LEU A 43 -3.80 -7.80 20.98
CA LEU A 43 -4.10 -8.63 22.15
C LEU A 43 -4.87 -9.91 21.78
N ILE A 44 -5.83 -9.84 20.85
CA ILE A 44 -6.49 -11.04 20.29
C ILE A 44 -5.48 -11.89 19.52
N GLU A 45 -4.61 -11.28 18.71
CA GLU A 45 -3.61 -11.98 17.90
C GLU A 45 -2.59 -12.73 18.78
N THR A 46 -2.14 -12.09 19.87
CA THR A 46 -1.26 -12.74 20.86
C THR A 46 -1.97 -13.84 21.68
N VAL A 47 -3.24 -13.67 22.05
CA VAL A 47 -4.04 -14.74 22.68
C VAL A 47 -4.23 -15.92 21.73
N THR A 48 -4.58 -15.70 20.46
CA THR A 48 -4.73 -16.80 19.48
C THR A 48 -3.42 -17.55 19.24
N ARG A 49 -2.28 -16.84 19.23
CA ARG A 49 -0.96 -17.49 19.14
C ARG A 49 -0.65 -18.32 20.38
N GLN A 50 -0.97 -17.82 21.58
CA GLN A 50 -0.82 -18.57 22.83
C GLN A 50 -1.73 -19.80 22.88
N GLU A 51 -2.96 -19.74 22.37
CA GLU A 51 -3.83 -20.91 22.21
C GLU A 51 -3.23 -21.96 21.26
N GLU A 52 -2.65 -21.55 20.13
CA GLU A 52 -1.96 -22.48 19.23
C GLU A 52 -0.74 -23.12 19.88
N GLU A 53 0.09 -22.33 20.57
CA GLU A 53 1.24 -22.82 21.32
C GLU A 53 0.78 -23.84 22.39
N LEU A 54 -0.26 -23.54 23.16
CA LEU A 54 -0.86 -24.46 24.15
C LEU A 54 -1.46 -25.72 23.50
N LYS A 55 -2.11 -25.63 22.33
CA LYS A 55 -2.59 -26.81 21.57
C LYS A 55 -1.41 -27.70 21.13
N ARG A 56 -0.31 -27.11 20.67
CA ARG A 56 0.94 -27.82 20.30
C ARG A 56 1.61 -28.48 21.51
N TYR A 57 1.72 -27.78 22.64
CA TYR A 57 2.26 -28.36 23.89
C TYR A 57 1.37 -29.48 24.44
N LYS A 58 0.04 -29.31 24.42
CA LYS A 58 -0.91 -30.36 24.84
C LYS A 58 -0.75 -31.63 24.02
N LYS A 59 -0.64 -31.53 22.68
CA LYS A 59 -0.38 -32.70 21.82
C LYS A 59 0.94 -33.38 22.20
N ARG A 60 2.06 -32.64 22.24
CA ARG A 60 3.37 -33.18 22.63
C ARG A 60 3.35 -33.86 24.00
N PHE A 61 2.62 -33.32 24.97
CA PHE A 61 2.45 -33.94 26.29
C PHE A 61 1.63 -35.24 26.23
N GLN A 62 0.57 -35.30 25.41
CA GLN A 62 -0.18 -36.54 25.16
C GLN A 62 0.68 -37.59 24.47
N ASP A 63 1.52 -37.19 23.50
CA ASP A 63 2.46 -38.08 22.82
C ASP A 63 3.49 -38.66 23.83
N VAL A 64 4.10 -37.81 24.68
CA VAL A 64 5.04 -38.21 25.74
C VAL A 64 4.38 -39.11 26.79
N VAL A 65 3.16 -38.81 27.25
CA VAL A 65 2.42 -39.66 28.19
C VAL A 65 2.08 -41.01 27.56
N THR A 66 1.83 -41.07 26.25
CA THR A 66 1.57 -42.32 25.53
C THR A 66 2.84 -43.16 25.41
N ALA A 67 3.96 -42.54 25.03
CA ALA A 67 5.28 -43.20 25.01
C ALA A 67 5.65 -43.74 26.41
N HIS A 68 5.46 -42.94 27.47
CA HIS A 68 5.76 -43.37 28.84
C HIS A 68 4.85 -44.51 29.33
N LYS A 69 3.59 -44.56 28.89
CA LYS A 69 2.69 -45.70 29.16
C LYS A 69 3.11 -46.97 28.42
N ASN A 70 3.67 -46.86 27.22
CA ASN A 70 4.20 -48.02 26.48
C ASN A 70 5.50 -48.51 27.12
N LEU A 71 6.41 -47.60 27.48
CA LEU A 71 7.65 -47.91 28.21
C LEU A 71 7.38 -48.62 29.56
N ILE A 72 6.29 -48.26 30.26
CA ILE A 72 5.87 -48.96 31.48
C ILE A 72 5.44 -50.40 31.18
N LYS A 73 4.67 -50.65 30.11
CA LYS A 73 4.29 -52.02 29.71
C LYS A 73 5.48 -52.86 29.25
N GLU A 74 6.42 -52.25 28.52
CA GLU A 74 7.68 -52.89 28.15
C GLU A 74 8.49 -53.25 29.38
N LYS A 75 8.60 -52.33 30.36
CA LYS A 75 9.22 -52.60 31.66
C LYS A 75 8.53 -53.74 32.40
N GLU A 76 7.19 -53.74 32.49
CA GLU A 76 6.41 -54.81 33.13
C GLU A 76 6.64 -56.18 32.45
N ALA A 77 6.66 -56.22 31.11
CA ALA A 77 6.96 -57.44 30.35
C ALA A 77 8.40 -57.93 30.55
N LEU A 78 9.37 -57.00 30.63
CA LEU A 78 10.78 -57.29 30.92
C LEU A 78 10.98 -57.73 32.37
N GLU A 79 10.30 -57.12 33.35
CA GLU A 79 10.35 -57.52 34.77
C GLU A 79 9.73 -58.90 34.98
N LEU A 80 8.63 -59.22 34.29
CA LEU A 80 8.07 -60.59 34.28
C LEU A 80 9.04 -61.60 33.66
N SER A 81 9.74 -61.22 32.58
CA SER A 81 10.73 -62.09 31.91
C SER A 81 11.98 -62.30 32.79
N LEU A 82 12.50 -61.22 33.39
CA LEU A 82 13.61 -61.26 34.36
C LEU A 82 13.26 -62.08 35.59
N LYS A 83 12.03 -62.00 36.09
CA LYS A 83 11.58 -62.81 37.22
C LYS A 83 11.60 -64.30 36.87
N ILE A 84 11.04 -64.69 35.71
CA ILE A 84 11.09 -66.08 35.21
C ILE A 84 12.55 -66.57 35.05
N MET A 85 13.45 -65.73 34.54
CA MET A 85 14.88 -66.06 34.47
C MET A 85 15.51 -66.20 35.86
N THR A 86 15.22 -65.29 36.80
CA THR A 86 15.79 -65.31 38.15
C THR A 86 15.31 -66.53 38.95
N ASP A 87 14.02 -66.89 38.82
CA ASP A 87 13.44 -68.10 39.41
C ASP A 87 14.13 -69.38 38.85
N SER A 88 14.60 -69.37 37.59
CA SER A 88 15.37 -70.48 37.00
C SER A 88 16.84 -70.54 37.47
N VAL A 89 17.45 -69.40 37.82
CA VAL A 89 18.85 -69.31 38.29
C VAL A 89 19.01 -69.79 39.74
N GLY A 90 17.91 -69.97 40.48
CA GLY A 90 17.93 -70.51 41.86
C GLY A 90 18.45 -71.95 41.99
N THR A 91 18.58 -72.71 40.89
CA THR A 91 18.93 -74.15 40.94
C THR A 91 19.96 -74.61 39.88
N THR A 92 21.21 -74.15 39.98
CA THR A 92 22.41 -75.00 39.73
C THR A 92 23.71 -74.27 40.11
N LYS A 93 24.79 -75.02 40.37
CA LYS A 93 26.17 -74.52 40.51
C LYS A 93 27.10 -75.14 39.45
N PRO A 94 28.27 -74.53 39.16
CA PRO A 94 28.81 -74.51 37.80
C PRO A 94 29.99 -75.45 37.54
N GLN A 95 30.29 -75.67 36.26
CA GLN A 95 31.62 -75.93 35.70
C GLN A 95 31.71 -75.29 34.28
N PRO A 96 32.91 -74.98 33.75
CA PRO A 96 33.11 -74.22 32.51
C PRO A 96 33.48 -75.10 31.29
N GLU A 97 33.39 -74.57 30.06
CA GLU A 97 34.58 -74.33 29.22
C GLU A 97 34.32 -73.65 27.84
N SER A 98 35.26 -72.76 27.51
CA SER A 98 35.89 -72.43 26.21
C SER A 98 35.15 -72.31 24.85
N SER A 99 35.51 -71.22 24.15
CA SER A 99 36.05 -71.17 22.76
C SER A 99 35.14 -70.87 21.54
N ALA A 100 35.86 -70.54 20.44
CA ALA A 100 35.46 -70.58 19.03
C ALA A 100 34.48 -69.51 18.47
N THR A 101 35.04 -68.33 18.23
CA THR A 101 34.73 -67.43 17.10
C THR A 101 34.36 -68.16 15.78
N LYS A 102 33.27 -67.76 15.12
CA LYS A 102 33.23 -67.51 13.65
C LYS A 102 32.00 -66.73 13.19
N GLN A 103 32.06 -66.27 11.94
CA GLN A 103 31.05 -65.45 11.25
C GLN A 103 30.05 -66.34 10.51
N GLU A 104 28.81 -65.86 10.28
CA GLU A 104 28.26 -65.56 8.94
C GLU A 104 26.76 -65.16 8.97
N GLU A 105 26.42 -64.12 8.20
CA GLU A 105 25.10 -63.89 7.57
C GLU A 105 24.96 -64.89 6.40
N PRO A 106 23.76 -65.37 5.97
CA PRO A 106 22.71 -64.43 5.54
C PRO A 106 21.23 -64.88 5.59
N SER A 107 20.35 -63.91 5.29
CA SER A 107 19.11 -63.98 4.47
C SER A 107 18.10 -65.14 4.58
N GLU A 108 16.84 -64.73 4.76
CA GLU A 108 15.60 -65.14 4.04
C GLU A 108 15.84 -65.98 2.75
N GLU A 109 15.02 -66.96 2.35
CA GLU A 109 13.54 -66.99 2.28
C GLU A 109 12.97 -68.43 2.04
N GLU A 110 11.64 -68.56 1.83
CA GLU A 110 10.88 -69.69 1.20
C GLU A 110 10.69 -71.05 1.93
N LYS A 111 9.44 -71.27 2.36
CA LYS A 111 8.55 -72.46 2.22
C LYS A 111 9.15 -73.89 2.02
N GLY A 112 8.68 -74.85 2.82
CA GLY A 112 8.65 -76.27 2.45
C GLY A 112 8.04 -77.21 3.51
N THR A 113 7.09 -78.06 3.11
CA THR A 113 6.69 -79.29 3.83
C THR A 113 7.89 -80.24 4.00
N ASP A 114 8.00 -81.10 5.02
CA ASP A 114 7.02 -82.14 5.39
C ASP A 114 7.07 -82.58 6.87
N VAL A 115 6.08 -83.38 7.27
CA VAL A 115 5.97 -84.04 8.59
C VAL A 115 6.57 -85.44 8.55
N PRO A 116 7.35 -85.83 9.57
CA PRO A 116 7.26 -87.18 10.13
C PRO A 116 6.75 -87.15 11.57
N SER A 117 5.68 -87.90 11.85
CA SER A 117 5.30 -88.24 13.21
C SER A 117 6.30 -89.23 13.80
N ILE A 118 6.64 -89.06 15.08
CA ILE A 118 7.11 -90.16 15.93
C ILE A 118 6.12 -90.25 17.11
N GLU A 119 5.78 -91.48 17.46
CA GLU A 119 4.60 -91.81 18.27
C GLU A 119 4.83 -91.60 19.77
N ALA A 120 3.74 -91.53 20.53
CA ALA A 120 3.79 -91.36 21.98
C ALA A 120 4.20 -92.66 22.69
N GLN A 121 5.13 -92.55 23.64
CA GLN A 121 5.29 -93.49 24.74
C GLN A 121 5.55 -92.71 26.04
N ASP A 122 4.52 -92.59 26.88
CA ASP A 122 4.73 -92.43 28.33
C ASP A 122 5.16 -93.80 28.89
N PRO A 123 6.09 -93.83 29.86
CA PRO A 123 5.65 -94.39 31.14
C PRO A 123 6.09 -93.58 32.38
N GLU A 124 5.24 -93.68 33.40
CA GLU A 124 5.24 -92.99 34.69
C GLU A 124 6.59 -92.59 35.31
N GLY A 125 6.78 -91.28 35.55
CA GLY A 125 7.91 -90.71 36.28
C GLY A 125 7.47 -89.68 37.34
N LYS A 126 6.78 -90.13 38.39
CA LYS A 126 6.05 -89.30 39.39
C LYS A 126 6.88 -88.35 40.29
N GLN A 127 8.09 -87.99 39.89
CA GLN A 127 8.87 -86.86 40.44
C GLN A 127 9.52 -85.96 39.36
N SER A 128 9.40 -86.30 38.07
CA SER A 128 9.86 -85.49 36.92
C SER A 128 8.73 -84.79 36.16
N ASP A 129 7.46 -85.13 36.44
CA ASP A 129 6.31 -84.50 35.78
C ASP A 129 6.13 -83.03 36.18
N ASP A 130 6.29 -82.71 37.47
CA ASP A 130 6.02 -81.35 37.98
C ASP A 130 7.05 -80.33 37.45
N SER A 131 8.31 -80.74 37.28
CA SER A 131 9.35 -79.95 36.62
C SER A 131 9.13 -79.84 35.10
N ASN A 132 8.68 -80.91 34.43
CA ASN A 132 8.28 -80.85 33.02
C ASN A 132 7.06 -79.95 32.79
N VAL A 133 6.07 -79.98 33.68
CA VAL A 133 4.88 -79.11 33.63
C VAL A 133 5.26 -77.66 33.93
N ALA A 134 6.16 -77.41 34.88
CA ALA A 134 6.71 -76.08 35.14
C ALA A 134 7.46 -75.53 33.91
N LEU A 135 8.35 -76.33 33.29
CA LEU A 135 9.09 -75.97 32.07
C LEU A 135 8.14 -75.74 30.88
N ARG A 136 7.17 -76.62 30.64
CA ARG A 136 6.11 -76.42 29.63
C ARG A 136 5.31 -75.15 29.90
N THR A 137 5.07 -74.79 31.16
CA THR A 137 4.36 -73.56 31.54
C THR A 137 5.21 -72.31 31.36
N GLN A 138 6.52 -72.38 31.63
CA GLN A 138 7.49 -71.30 31.34
C GLN A 138 7.64 -71.09 29.83
N LEU A 139 7.80 -72.16 29.06
CA LEU A 139 7.87 -72.13 27.59
C LEU A 139 6.60 -71.52 26.99
N ASN A 140 5.41 -71.92 27.46
CA ASN A 140 4.14 -71.31 27.05
C ASN A 140 4.02 -69.83 27.41
N LYS A 141 4.61 -69.37 28.53
CA LYS A 141 4.69 -67.94 28.87
C LYS A 141 5.65 -67.19 27.93
N LEU A 142 6.84 -67.73 27.71
CA LEU A 142 7.85 -67.14 26.83
C LEU A 142 7.34 -67.05 25.37
N MET A 143 6.66 -68.09 24.90
CA MET A 143 6.00 -68.14 23.59
C MET A 143 4.88 -67.09 23.46
N LYS A 144 4.11 -66.84 24.53
CA LYS A 144 3.11 -65.75 24.56
C LYS A 144 3.77 -64.37 24.52
N SER A 145 4.86 -64.15 25.26
CA SER A 145 5.64 -62.91 25.18
C SER A 145 6.24 -62.70 23.78
N LEU A 146 6.83 -63.74 23.19
CA LEU A 146 7.38 -63.72 21.83
C LEU A 146 6.30 -63.45 20.77
N SER A 147 5.13 -64.07 20.91
CA SER A 147 3.97 -63.81 20.04
C SER A 147 3.46 -62.36 20.20
N SER A 148 3.41 -61.82 21.42
CA SER A 148 3.03 -60.43 21.66
C SER A 148 4.03 -59.44 21.05
N LEU A 149 5.34 -59.72 21.16
CA LEU A 149 6.39 -58.90 20.53
C LEU A 149 6.38 -59.02 19.00
N SER A 150 6.12 -60.21 18.46
CA SER A 150 5.95 -60.44 17.02
C SER A 150 4.74 -59.68 16.46
N ASN A 151 3.60 -59.74 17.17
CA ASN A 151 2.38 -59.02 16.81
C ASN A 151 2.57 -57.49 16.87
N GLU A 152 3.19 -56.95 17.93
CA GLU A 152 3.43 -55.50 18.01
C GLU A 152 4.53 -55.04 17.03
N LYS A 153 5.55 -55.87 16.73
CA LYS A 153 6.50 -55.61 15.62
C LYS A 153 5.79 -55.56 14.27
N SER A 154 4.94 -56.54 13.97
CA SER A 154 4.12 -56.58 12.74
C SER A 154 3.20 -55.36 12.63
N ARG A 155 2.58 -54.96 13.75
CA ARG A 155 1.73 -53.77 13.84
C ARG A 155 2.51 -52.48 13.64
N MET A 156 3.70 -52.34 14.23
CA MET A 156 4.59 -51.19 14.02
C MET A 156 5.06 -51.11 12.56
N GLU A 157 5.39 -52.24 11.94
CA GLU A 157 5.77 -52.31 10.53
C GLU A 157 4.60 -51.90 9.62
N VAL A 158 3.38 -52.40 9.84
CA VAL A 158 2.19 -51.96 9.10
C VAL A 158 1.94 -50.46 9.30
N CYS A 159 2.04 -49.93 10.53
CA CYS A 159 1.95 -48.50 10.79
C CYS A 159 3.00 -47.71 9.99
N PHE A 160 4.26 -48.12 10.02
CA PHE A 160 5.35 -47.49 9.27
C PHE A 160 5.12 -47.54 7.75
N GLN A 161 4.62 -48.66 7.21
CA GLN A 161 4.26 -48.76 5.80
C GLN A 161 3.09 -47.83 5.42
N THR A 162 2.09 -47.68 6.31
CA THR A 162 0.99 -46.71 6.08
C THR A 162 1.46 -45.26 6.15
N ASP A 163 2.31 -44.89 7.11
CA ASP A 163 2.90 -43.55 7.23
C ASP A 163 3.80 -43.23 6.02
N ARG A 164 4.69 -44.15 5.64
CA ARG A 164 5.50 -44.06 4.42
C ARG A 164 4.67 -43.91 3.15
N LYS A 165 3.44 -44.44 3.11
CA LYS A 165 2.48 -44.25 2.01
C LYS A 165 1.78 -42.87 2.10
N GLN A 166 1.37 -42.44 3.29
CA GLN A 166 0.77 -41.11 3.51
C GLN A 166 1.76 -40.00 3.17
N LEU A 167 2.98 -40.03 3.71
CA LEU A 167 4.04 -39.05 3.42
C LEU A 167 4.41 -38.98 1.93
N ARG A 168 4.31 -40.10 1.19
CA ARG A 168 4.45 -40.11 -0.28
C ARG A 168 3.30 -39.38 -0.96
N GLN A 169 2.06 -39.63 -0.56
CA GLN A 169 0.87 -38.96 -1.10
C GLN A 169 0.81 -37.47 -0.75
N GLU A 170 1.23 -37.07 0.45
CA GLU A 170 1.36 -35.67 0.86
C GLU A 170 2.45 -34.96 0.04
N LYS A 171 3.62 -35.58 -0.12
CA LYS A 171 4.68 -35.07 -1.01
C LYS A 171 4.18 -34.90 -2.44
N GLU A 172 3.43 -35.85 -2.98
CA GLU A 172 2.87 -35.80 -4.33
C GLU A 172 1.83 -34.67 -4.48
N LYS A 173 0.91 -34.52 -3.51
CA LYS A 173 -0.04 -33.40 -3.46
C LYS A 173 0.66 -32.05 -3.41
N LEU A 174 1.61 -31.86 -2.48
CA LEU A 174 2.40 -30.64 -2.35
C LEU A 174 3.23 -30.37 -3.61
N GLN A 175 3.74 -31.41 -4.28
CA GLN A 175 4.42 -31.26 -5.57
C GLN A 175 3.47 -30.84 -6.69
N GLN A 176 2.21 -31.27 -6.67
CA GLN A 176 1.21 -30.85 -7.64
C GLN A 176 0.72 -29.41 -7.37
N GLU A 177 0.40 -29.07 -6.12
CA GLU A 177 0.06 -27.70 -5.70
C GLU A 177 1.18 -26.71 -6.06
N MET A 178 2.45 -27.11 -5.88
CA MET A 178 3.62 -26.33 -6.30
C MET A 178 3.81 -26.23 -7.83
N LYS A 179 3.25 -27.13 -8.64
CA LYS A 179 3.18 -26.96 -10.10
C LYS A 179 2.03 -26.02 -10.47
N ASP A 180 0.84 -26.27 -9.93
CA ASP A 180 -0.37 -25.50 -10.21
C ASP A 180 -0.18 -24.01 -9.84
N MET A 181 0.45 -23.73 -8.69
CA MET A 181 0.78 -22.37 -8.27
C MET A 181 1.84 -21.70 -9.17
N LYS A 182 2.83 -22.47 -9.68
CA LYS A 182 3.77 -21.96 -10.69
C LYS A 182 3.07 -21.66 -12.01
N GLN A 183 2.23 -22.56 -12.49
CA GLN A 183 1.46 -22.36 -13.73
C GLN A 183 0.53 -21.15 -13.61
N ARG A 184 -0.17 -20.98 -12.48
CA ARG A 184 -0.95 -19.78 -12.17
C ARG A 184 -0.08 -18.52 -12.20
N PHE A 185 1.08 -18.52 -11.54
CA PHE A 185 2.01 -17.39 -11.56
C PHE A 185 2.52 -17.06 -12.98
N GLU A 186 2.85 -18.08 -13.78
CA GLU A 186 3.26 -17.92 -15.19
C GLU A 186 2.12 -17.34 -16.06
N THR A 187 0.89 -17.83 -15.91
CA THR A 187 -0.27 -17.25 -16.63
C THR A 187 -0.53 -15.81 -16.22
N SER A 188 -0.50 -15.48 -14.92
CA SER A 188 -0.63 -14.10 -14.45
C SER A 188 0.50 -13.20 -14.98
N THR A 189 1.73 -13.71 -15.06
CA THR A 189 2.88 -12.99 -15.62
C THR A 189 2.69 -12.71 -17.11
N LYS A 190 2.20 -13.70 -17.89
CA LYS A 190 1.88 -13.53 -19.31
C LYS A 190 0.74 -12.53 -19.53
N ASN A 191 -0.30 -12.56 -18.67
CA ASN A 191 -1.39 -11.60 -18.72
C ASN A 191 -0.87 -10.17 -18.49
N PHE A 192 -0.10 -9.92 -17.42
CA PHE A 192 0.50 -8.61 -17.16
C PHE A 192 1.47 -8.15 -18.27
N GLN A 193 2.22 -9.06 -18.90
CA GLN A 193 3.03 -8.75 -20.08
C GLN A 193 2.16 -8.27 -21.24
N SER A 194 1.05 -8.97 -21.54
CA SER A 194 0.11 -8.56 -22.58
C SER A 194 -0.61 -7.24 -22.27
N GLU A 195 -0.93 -6.97 -20.99
CA GLU A 195 -1.48 -5.67 -20.55
C GLU A 195 -0.49 -4.54 -20.76
N ILE A 196 0.80 -4.76 -20.42
CA ILE A 196 1.88 -3.81 -20.66
C ILE A 196 2.07 -3.54 -22.16
N GLU A 197 1.93 -4.54 -23.03
CA GLU A 197 1.99 -4.38 -24.49
C GLU A 197 0.76 -3.65 -25.06
N ASN A 198 -0.43 -3.93 -24.52
CA ASN A 198 -1.66 -3.20 -24.83
C ASN A 198 -1.62 -1.73 -24.34
N LEU A 199 -0.93 -1.43 -23.25
CA LEU A 199 -0.70 -0.06 -22.79
C LEU A 199 0.37 0.65 -23.63
N LYS A 200 1.46 -0.03 -24.02
CA LYS A 200 2.47 0.50 -24.96
C LYS A 200 1.86 0.87 -26.31
N SER A 201 1.06 0.00 -26.90
CA SER A 201 0.40 0.28 -28.20
C SER A 201 -0.59 1.44 -28.11
N LYS A 202 -1.43 1.50 -27.06
CA LYS A 202 -2.30 2.66 -26.78
C LYS A 202 -1.51 3.97 -26.61
N LEU A 203 -0.36 3.93 -25.93
CA LEU A 203 0.51 5.10 -25.76
C LEU A 203 1.14 5.56 -27.09
N ILE A 204 1.55 4.61 -27.95
CA ILE A 204 2.07 4.91 -29.30
C ILE A 204 0.98 5.56 -30.16
N ILE A 205 -0.25 5.03 -30.14
CA ILE A 205 -1.39 5.62 -30.87
C ILE A 205 -1.71 7.02 -30.34
N SER A 206 -1.77 7.21 -29.01
CA SER A 206 -1.98 8.53 -28.39
C SER A 206 -0.88 9.52 -28.74
N LYS A 207 0.38 9.07 -28.84
CA LYS A 207 1.49 9.92 -29.29
C LYS A 207 1.29 10.31 -30.76
N HIS A 208 1.08 9.34 -31.65
CA HIS A 208 0.92 9.61 -33.08
C HIS A 208 -0.26 10.53 -33.37
N GLN A 209 -1.37 10.39 -32.63
CA GLN A 209 -2.51 11.30 -32.76
C GLN A 209 -2.17 12.72 -32.30
N ARG A 210 -1.47 12.92 -31.17
CA ARG A 210 -1.02 14.26 -30.75
C ARG A 210 0.03 14.86 -31.70
N ASP A 211 0.93 14.03 -32.23
CA ASP A 211 1.92 14.45 -33.23
C ASP A 211 1.20 14.91 -34.52
N LYS A 212 0.10 14.24 -34.91
CA LYS A 212 -0.79 14.67 -36.01
C LYS A 212 -1.55 15.97 -35.66
N GLU A 213 -2.17 16.06 -34.49
CA GLU A 213 -2.88 17.27 -34.04
C GLU A 213 -1.94 18.50 -34.06
N LEU A 214 -0.67 18.33 -33.66
CA LEU A 214 0.36 19.36 -33.79
C LEU A 214 0.72 19.70 -35.25
N MET A 215 0.75 18.73 -36.16
CA MET A 215 0.93 18.98 -37.60
C MET A 215 -0.25 19.73 -38.21
N ASP A 216 -1.48 19.37 -37.83
CA ASP A 216 -2.72 20.00 -38.30
C ASP A 216 -2.83 21.43 -37.76
N HIS A 217 -2.56 21.66 -36.47
CA HIS A 217 -2.41 23.01 -35.90
C HIS A 217 -1.30 23.81 -36.62
N GLY A 218 -0.16 23.18 -36.92
CA GLY A 218 0.91 23.80 -37.69
C GLY A 218 0.51 24.14 -39.14
N ALA A 219 -0.40 23.40 -39.76
CA ALA A 219 -0.98 23.74 -41.06
C ALA A 219 -1.92 24.96 -40.94
N ILE A 220 -2.85 24.95 -39.98
CA ILE A 220 -3.77 26.07 -39.71
C ILE A 220 -2.99 27.37 -39.41
N VAL A 221 -1.94 27.30 -38.59
CA VAL A 221 -1.09 28.47 -38.28
C VAL A 221 -0.37 29.00 -39.51
N ARG A 222 0.07 28.14 -40.45
CA ARG A 222 0.63 28.59 -41.74
C ARG A 222 -0.41 29.24 -42.64
N GLU A 223 -1.62 28.69 -42.69
CA GLU A 223 -2.74 29.26 -43.45
C GLU A 223 -3.17 30.63 -42.89
N LEU A 224 -3.21 30.80 -41.57
CA LEU A 224 -3.50 32.07 -40.92
C LEU A 224 -2.40 33.12 -41.18
N HIS A 225 -1.11 32.73 -41.15
CA HIS A 225 -0.02 33.62 -41.53
C HIS A 225 -0.08 34.00 -43.02
N GLN A 226 -0.43 33.06 -43.91
CA GLN A 226 -0.63 33.34 -45.34
C GLN A 226 -1.77 34.33 -45.55
N LYS A 227 -2.94 34.09 -44.94
CA LYS A 227 -4.09 35.01 -44.97
C LYS A 227 -3.74 36.39 -44.43
N LEU A 228 -3.01 36.48 -43.32
CA LEU A 228 -2.55 37.76 -42.77
C LEU A 228 -1.58 38.49 -43.71
N HIS A 229 -0.68 37.76 -44.37
CA HIS A 229 0.24 38.33 -45.37
C HIS A 229 -0.53 38.83 -46.61
N ASP A 230 -1.50 38.05 -47.10
CA ASP A 230 -2.35 38.43 -48.23
C ASP A 230 -3.24 39.65 -47.90
N GLU A 231 -3.80 39.75 -46.69
CA GLU A 231 -4.54 40.94 -46.25
C GLU A 231 -3.62 42.16 -46.09
N CYS A 232 -2.42 42.01 -45.52
CA CYS A 232 -1.43 43.11 -45.49
C CYS A 232 -1.08 43.58 -46.91
N LYS A 233 -0.86 42.65 -47.85
CA LYS A 233 -0.56 42.97 -49.25
C LYS A 233 -1.73 43.67 -49.94
N LYS A 234 -2.97 43.19 -49.77
CA LYS A 234 -4.17 43.89 -50.26
C LYS A 234 -4.30 45.28 -49.66
N ARG A 235 -3.96 45.44 -48.37
CA ARG A 235 -3.99 46.75 -47.70
C ARG A 235 -2.98 47.70 -48.32
N GLU A 236 -1.75 47.26 -48.59
CA GLU A 236 -0.75 48.07 -49.32
C GLU A 236 -1.19 48.40 -50.77
N GLU A 237 -1.83 47.45 -51.46
CA GLU A 237 -2.36 47.67 -52.83
C GLU A 237 -3.52 48.69 -52.82
N LEU A 238 -4.38 48.66 -51.80
CA LEU A 238 -5.43 49.65 -51.57
C LEU A 238 -4.86 51.00 -51.11
N GLU A 239 -3.89 51.04 -50.21
CA GLU A 239 -3.18 52.24 -49.76
C GLU A 239 -2.54 52.94 -50.98
N ARG A 240 -1.77 52.22 -51.81
CA ARG A 240 -1.25 52.74 -53.09
C ARG A 240 -2.36 53.21 -54.05
N SER A 241 -3.50 52.51 -54.09
CA SER A 241 -4.65 52.95 -54.90
C SER A 241 -5.31 54.22 -54.37
N VAL A 242 -5.27 54.46 -53.06
CA VAL A 242 -5.73 55.71 -52.42
C VAL A 242 -4.71 56.81 -52.66
N GLU A 243 -3.41 56.60 -52.43
CA GLU A 243 -2.36 57.57 -52.76
C GLU A 243 -2.41 58.03 -54.22
N LEU A 244 -2.57 57.09 -55.16
CA LEU A 244 -2.74 57.38 -56.59
C LEU A 244 -4.08 58.08 -56.91
N LYS A 245 -5.12 57.91 -56.10
CA LYS A 245 -6.39 58.65 -56.24
C LYS A 245 -6.31 60.03 -55.63
N ASP A 246 -5.63 60.21 -54.51
CA ASP A 246 -5.44 61.49 -53.83
C ASP A 246 -4.52 62.39 -54.65
N GLN A 247 -3.42 61.85 -55.18
CA GLN A 247 -2.57 62.52 -56.18
C GLN A 247 -3.39 62.93 -57.41
N ARG A 248 -4.24 62.03 -57.92
CA ARG A 248 -5.08 62.29 -59.10
C ARG A 248 -6.26 63.22 -58.80
N GLU A 249 -6.75 63.29 -57.56
CA GLU A 249 -7.73 64.26 -57.09
C GLU A 249 -7.07 65.62 -56.89
N GLN A 250 -5.81 65.67 -56.46
CA GLN A 250 -5.04 66.91 -56.38
C GLN A 250 -4.66 67.42 -57.77
N ASP A 251 -4.25 66.55 -58.69
CA ASP A 251 -4.12 66.89 -60.12
C ASP A 251 -5.46 67.29 -60.73
N LEU A 252 -6.57 66.66 -60.34
CA LEU A 252 -7.91 67.08 -60.76
C LEU A 252 -8.37 68.37 -60.09
N LYS A 253 -7.87 68.75 -58.90
CA LYS A 253 -8.09 70.07 -58.29
C LYS A 253 -7.27 71.14 -59.01
N ASN A 254 -5.99 70.88 -59.28
CA ASN A 254 -5.13 71.75 -60.11
C ASN A 254 -5.70 71.91 -61.53
N GLN A 255 -6.24 70.83 -62.11
CA GLN A 255 -6.97 70.87 -63.38
C GLN A 255 -8.31 71.58 -63.23
N ILE A 256 -9.11 71.36 -62.19
CA ILE A 256 -10.38 72.08 -61.99
C ILE A 256 -10.14 73.57 -61.75
N GLU A 257 -9.05 73.97 -61.11
CA GLU A 257 -8.65 75.38 -60.98
C GLU A 257 -8.28 75.98 -62.35
N THR A 258 -7.42 75.31 -63.11
CA THR A 258 -7.03 75.75 -64.47
C THR A 258 -8.11 75.55 -65.54
N LEU A 259 -9.15 74.75 -65.27
CA LEU A 259 -10.31 74.51 -66.13
C LEU A 259 -11.55 75.31 -65.69
N GLN A 260 -11.67 75.74 -64.44
CA GLN A 260 -12.52 76.88 -64.05
C GLN A 260 -12.04 78.15 -64.76
N GLN A 261 -10.73 78.24 -65.01
CA GLN A 261 -10.11 79.28 -65.84
C GLN A 261 -10.29 79.08 -67.36
N LYS A 262 -10.81 77.94 -67.87
CA LYS A 262 -10.80 77.61 -69.32
C LYS A 262 -12.04 76.93 -69.92
N VAL A 263 -12.87 76.23 -69.17
CA VAL A 263 -13.93 75.36 -69.73
C VAL A 263 -15.28 76.07 -69.77
N SER A 264 -15.44 76.82 -70.85
CA SER A 264 -16.72 76.74 -71.56
C SER A 264 -16.70 75.49 -72.46
N LYS A 265 -17.79 74.71 -72.44
CA LYS A 265 -18.14 73.63 -73.40
C LYS A 265 -17.19 72.41 -73.50
N THR A 266 -17.65 71.25 -73.01
CA THR A 266 -18.16 70.14 -73.87
C THR A 266 -18.53 68.92 -73.01
N LYS A 267 -19.69 68.30 -73.27
CA LYS A 267 -20.14 67.04 -72.64
C LYS A 267 -20.91 66.22 -73.67
N ALA A 268 -20.29 65.18 -74.23
CA ALA A 268 -20.95 64.20 -75.10
C ALA A 268 -20.25 62.81 -75.09
N PRO A 269 -18.97 62.65 -75.51
CA PRO A 269 -18.39 61.31 -75.71
C PRO A 269 -18.07 60.54 -74.42
N LEU A 270 -17.92 61.24 -73.28
CA LEU A 270 -17.60 60.61 -71.98
C LEU A 270 -18.75 59.75 -71.44
N LEU A 271 -20.00 60.12 -71.75
CA LEU A 271 -21.20 59.51 -71.16
C LEU A 271 -21.40 58.05 -71.61
N ASN A 272 -21.04 57.74 -72.86
CA ASN A 272 -21.16 56.39 -73.41
C ASN A 272 -20.11 55.44 -72.81
N ARG A 273 -18.85 55.86 -72.68
CA ARG A 273 -17.80 55.07 -72.01
C ARG A 273 -18.17 54.76 -70.56
N LEU A 274 -18.67 55.76 -69.83
CA LEU A 274 -19.15 55.56 -68.45
C LEU A 274 -20.30 54.54 -68.37
N HIS A 275 -21.13 54.44 -69.41
CA HIS A 275 -22.21 53.44 -69.50
C HIS A 275 -21.67 52.03 -69.80
N GLU A 276 -20.72 51.90 -70.73
CA GLU A 276 -20.04 50.65 -71.05
C GLU A 276 -19.24 50.11 -69.84
N GLU A 277 -18.49 50.98 -69.16
CA GLU A 277 -17.78 50.66 -67.91
C GLU A 277 -18.74 50.22 -66.80
N MET A 278 -19.90 50.88 -66.66
CA MET A 278 -20.93 50.48 -65.70
C MET A 278 -21.52 49.08 -66.02
N ILE A 279 -21.69 48.73 -67.29
CA ILE A 279 -22.16 47.39 -67.70
C ILE A 279 -21.09 46.34 -67.41
N ALA A 280 -19.82 46.60 -67.76
CA ALA A 280 -18.70 45.69 -67.48
C ALA A 280 -18.54 45.45 -65.97
N MET A 281 -18.58 46.50 -65.15
CA MET A 281 -18.53 46.39 -63.69
C MET A 281 -19.72 45.59 -63.13
N LYS A 282 -20.94 45.79 -63.64
CA LYS A 282 -22.12 45.00 -63.24
C LYS A 282 -21.96 43.51 -63.58
N GLN A 283 -21.43 43.18 -64.75
CA GLN A 283 -21.15 41.79 -65.13
C GLN A 283 -20.06 41.17 -64.26
N GLN A 284 -18.97 41.90 -63.98
CA GLN A 284 -17.89 41.44 -63.10
C GLN A 284 -18.39 41.21 -61.66
N HIS A 285 -19.20 42.12 -61.12
CA HIS A 285 -19.81 41.95 -59.81
C HIS A 285 -20.80 40.77 -59.76
N MET A 286 -21.60 40.56 -60.81
CA MET A 286 -22.51 39.41 -60.90
C MET A 286 -21.75 38.07 -60.86
N VAL A 287 -20.65 37.95 -61.63
CA VAL A 287 -19.80 36.75 -61.61
C VAL A 287 -19.09 36.58 -60.27
N ALA A 288 -18.60 37.67 -59.64
CA ALA A 288 -17.99 37.61 -58.32
C ALA A 288 -18.98 37.14 -57.23
N ILE A 289 -20.22 37.63 -57.28
CA ILE A 289 -21.30 37.20 -56.37
C ILE A 289 -21.62 35.72 -56.57
N GLN A 290 -21.71 35.23 -57.82
CA GLN A 290 -21.94 33.82 -58.12
C GLN A 290 -20.80 32.93 -57.61
N GLN A 291 -19.53 33.33 -57.82
CA GLN A 291 -18.37 32.58 -57.32
C GLN A 291 -18.31 32.55 -55.78
N GLU A 292 -18.70 33.63 -55.10
CA GLU A 292 -18.74 33.66 -53.64
C GLU A 292 -19.94 32.89 -53.07
N GLN A 293 -21.09 32.88 -53.77
CA GLN A 293 -22.22 31.99 -53.46
C GLN A 293 -21.84 30.51 -53.60
N GLU A 294 -21.13 30.13 -54.66
CA GLU A 294 -20.60 28.77 -54.81
C GLU A 294 -19.61 28.39 -53.69
N ARG A 295 -18.75 29.31 -53.27
CA ARG A 295 -17.83 29.10 -52.15
C ARG A 295 -18.56 28.95 -50.83
N ALA A 296 -19.56 29.80 -50.57
CA ALA A 296 -20.41 29.71 -49.39
C ALA A 296 -21.14 28.36 -49.33
N ALA A 297 -21.78 27.93 -50.43
CA ALA A 297 -22.46 26.64 -50.51
C ALA A 297 -21.50 25.45 -50.28
N LYS A 298 -20.28 25.49 -50.84
CA LYS A 298 -19.27 24.44 -50.63
C LYS A 298 -18.71 24.43 -49.20
N ALA A 299 -18.62 25.58 -48.55
CA ALA A 299 -18.25 25.68 -47.14
C ALA A 299 -19.39 25.19 -46.23
N GLU A 300 -20.64 25.52 -46.55
CA GLU A 300 -21.83 25.04 -45.82
C GLU A 300 -21.94 23.52 -45.92
N GLU A 301 -21.77 22.93 -47.11
CA GLU A 301 -21.78 21.47 -47.28
C GLU A 301 -20.67 20.79 -46.44
N GLN A 302 -19.48 21.39 -46.36
CA GLN A 302 -18.40 20.88 -45.50
C GLN A 302 -18.78 20.95 -44.01
N VAL A 303 -19.42 22.04 -43.56
CA VAL A 303 -19.92 22.17 -42.18
C VAL A 303 -21.03 21.17 -41.90
N GLN A 304 -21.99 20.97 -42.80
CA GLN A 304 -23.07 19.98 -42.67
C GLN A 304 -22.51 18.55 -42.59
N ARG A 305 -21.53 18.19 -43.44
CA ARG A 305 -20.84 16.89 -43.38
C ARG A 305 -20.08 16.69 -42.07
N LEU A 306 -19.37 17.71 -41.57
CA LEU A 306 -18.69 17.65 -40.27
C LEU A 306 -19.67 17.54 -39.10
N ALA A 307 -20.80 18.25 -39.15
CA ALA A 307 -21.87 18.15 -38.16
C ALA A 307 -22.43 16.72 -38.11
N ALA A 308 -22.76 16.12 -39.26
CA ALA A 308 -23.25 14.74 -39.33
C ALA A 308 -22.22 13.72 -38.77
N MET A 309 -20.93 13.87 -39.11
CA MET A 309 -19.87 13.02 -38.53
C MET A 309 -19.70 13.20 -37.01
N HIS A 310 -19.99 14.38 -36.49
CA HIS A 310 -19.99 14.64 -35.04
C HIS A 310 -21.25 14.10 -34.35
N GLU A 311 -22.42 14.24 -34.97
CA GLU A 311 -23.70 13.68 -34.51
C GLU A 311 -23.65 12.15 -34.46
N GLU A 312 -23.14 11.49 -35.51
CA GLU A 312 -22.92 10.04 -35.51
C GLU A 312 -21.97 9.62 -34.36
N ARG A 313 -20.90 10.39 -34.10
CA ARG A 313 -19.98 10.11 -33.00
C ARG A 313 -20.64 10.32 -31.63
N VAL A 314 -21.53 11.30 -31.48
CA VAL A 314 -22.29 11.54 -30.25
C VAL A 314 -23.28 10.40 -30.02
N ALA A 315 -24.09 10.03 -31.02
CA ALA A 315 -25.03 8.90 -30.94
C ALA A 315 -24.32 7.58 -30.59
N ASN A 316 -23.15 7.30 -31.16
CA ASN A 316 -22.32 6.13 -30.81
C ASN A 316 -21.78 6.18 -29.36
N LEU A 317 -21.51 7.37 -28.81
CA LEU A 317 -21.09 7.52 -27.42
C LEU A 317 -22.28 7.41 -26.45
N GLU A 318 -23.43 7.96 -26.82
CA GLU A 318 -24.69 7.85 -26.07
C GLU A 318 -25.19 6.41 -26.01
N ALA A 319 -25.13 5.67 -27.12
CA ALA A 319 -25.45 4.23 -27.14
C ALA A 319 -24.57 3.44 -26.17
N ARG A 320 -23.25 3.66 -26.17
CA ARG A 320 -22.32 3.03 -25.22
C ARG A 320 -22.55 3.49 -23.77
N LEU A 321 -22.95 4.73 -23.56
CA LEU A 321 -23.31 5.24 -22.24
C LEU A 321 -24.61 4.58 -21.72
N ALA A 322 -25.57 4.32 -22.61
CA ALA A 322 -26.78 3.56 -22.30
C ALA A 322 -26.45 2.08 -21.99
N GLU A 323 -25.60 1.41 -22.77
CA GLU A 323 -25.10 0.05 -22.47
C GLU A 323 -24.41 -0.02 -21.09
N LEU A 324 -23.53 0.95 -20.79
CA LEU A 324 -22.87 1.05 -19.50
C LEU A 324 -23.88 1.33 -18.37
N SER A 325 -24.88 2.18 -18.59
CA SER A 325 -25.93 2.47 -17.61
C SER A 325 -26.84 1.26 -17.34
N LEU A 326 -27.16 0.47 -18.37
CA LEU A 326 -27.92 -0.78 -18.25
C LEU A 326 -27.12 -1.85 -17.50
N THR A 327 -25.82 -2.00 -17.81
CA THR A 327 -24.97 -2.96 -17.07
C THR A 327 -24.79 -2.55 -15.62
N VAL A 328 -24.52 -1.27 -15.31
CA VAL A 328 -24.48 -0.76 -13.93
C VAL A 328 -25.81 -0.98 -13.20
N GLY A 329 -26.95 -0.69 -13.86
CA GLY A 329 -28.28 -0.97 -13.30
C GLY A 329 -28.51 -2.45 -12.99
N SER A 330 -27.99 -3.36 -13.83
CA SER A 330 -28.06 -4.80 -13.58
C SER A 330 -27.20 -5.23 -12.39
N TYR A 331 -26.02 -4.62 -12.20
CA TYR A 331 -25.17 -4.86 -11.02
C TYR A 331 -25.80 -4.32 -9.74
N ASP A 332 -26.43 -3.13 -9.77
CA ASP A 332 -27.13 -2.61 -8.59
C ASP A 332 -28.40 -3.42 -8.26
N HIS A 333 -29.12 -3.95 -9.26
CA HIS A 333 -30.23 -4.88 -9.02
C HIS A 333 -29.73 -6.18 -8.38
N LEU A 334 -28.66 -6.79 -8.90
CA LEU A 334 -28.05 -7.99 -8.32
C LEU A 334 -27.55 -7.73 -6.88
N ARG A 335 -26.92 -6.58 -6.65
CA ARG A 335 -26.48 -6.14 -5.32
C ARG A 335 -27.64 -5.92 -4.34
N GLN A 336 -28.79 -5.42 -4.81
CA GLN A 336 -30.01 -5.36 -3.99
C GLN A 336 -30.58 -6.74 -3.70
N GLN A 337 -30.56 -7.66 -4.68
CA GLN A 337 -30.96 -9.06 -4.49
C GLN A 337 -30.07 -9.76 -3.44
N ASP A 338 -28.75 -9.60 -3.52
CA ASP A 338 -27.79 -10.12 -2.54
C ASP A 338 -27.99 -9.49 -1.16
N GLN A 339 -28.18 -8.16 -1.09
CA GLN A 339 -28.47 -7.47 0.17
C GLN A 339 -29.77 -7.96 0.81
N ASN A 340 -30.80 -8.26 0.01
CA ASN A 340 -32.07 -8.83 0.46
C ASN A 340 -31.90 -10.30 0.91
N ALA A 341 -31.07 -11.09 0.22
CA ALA A 341 -30.73 -12.45 0.65
C ALA A 341 -29.94 -12.45 1.97
N ILE A 342 -28.97 -11.55 2.13
CA ILE A 342 -28.22 -11.34 3.37
C ILE A 342 -29.16 -10.92 4.51
N SER A 343 -30.13 -10.03 4.26
CA SER A 343 -31.14 -9.66 5.27
C SER A 343 -32.00 -10.85 5.69
N LYS A 344 -32.49 -11.67 4.74
CA LYS A 344 -33.26 -12.90 5.04
C LYS A 344 -32.43 -13.95 5.81
N LEU A 345 -31.14 -14.09 5.49
CA LEU A 345 -30.23 -14.99 6.21
C LEU A 345 -29.94 -14.48 7.63
N LYS A 346 -29.79 -13.16 7.83
CA LYS A 346 -29.69 -12.55 9.16
C LYS A 346 -30.98 -12.72 9.97
N GLU A 347 -32.13 -12.56 9.34
CA GLU A 347 -33.43 -12.81 9.97
C GLU A 347 -33.57 -14.28 10.38
N ARG A 348 -33.23 -15.23 9.51
CA ARG A 348 -33.27 -16.67 9.88
C ARG A 348 -32.24 -17.04 10.95
N LEU A 349 -31.07 -16.39 10.98
CA LEU A 349 -30.11 -16.54 12.09
C LEU A 349 -30.69 -16.00 13.41
N ALA A 350 -31.32 -14.82 13.41
CA ALA A 350 -31.98 -14.28 14.59
C ALA A 350 -33.17 -15.15 15.05
N GLN A 351 -33.94 -15.71 14.12
CA GLN A 351 -34.98 -16.70 14.42
C GLN A 351 -34.37 -17.96 15.06
N LEU A 352 -33.28 -18.52 14.51
CA LEU A 352 -32.57 -19.67 15.08
C LEU A 352 -31.93 -19.37 16.44
N GLU A 353 -31.46 -18.14 16.67
CA GLU A 353 -30.94 -17.68 17.97
C GLU A 353 -32.07 -17.51 19.00
N ASN A 354 -33.27 -17.09 18.58
CA ASN A 354 -34.47 -17.03 19.42
C ASN A 354 -35.01 -18.44 19.74
N GLU A 355 -35.23 -19.30 18.73
CA GLU A 355 -35.62 -20.72 18.89
C GLU A 355 -34.67 -21.44 19.86
N ARG A 356 -33.36 -21.19 19.73
CA ARG A 356 -32.34 -21.74 20.62
C ARG A 356 -32.41 -21.13 22.03
N SER A 357 -32.73 -19.84 22.16
CA SER A 357 -32.86 -19.17 23.46
C SER A 357 -34.09 -19.64 24.22
N GLU A 358 -35.23 -19.80 23.54
CA GLU A 358 -36.47 -20.36 24.08
C GLU A 358 -36.24 -21.80 24.57
N CYS A 359 -35.56 -22.64 23.77
CA CYS A 359 -35.15 -24.00 24.15
C CYS A 359 -34.23 -24.05 25.40
N TYR A 360 -33.56 -22.95 25.78
CA TYR A 360 -32.84 -22.85 27.05
C TYR A 360 -33.66 -22.23 28.19
N LYS A 361 -34.64 -21.36 27.88
CA LYS A 361 -35.55 -20.75 28.86
C LYS A 361 -36.55 -21.74 29.48
N ASP A 362 -36.98 -22.75 28.71
CA ASP A 362 -37.79 -23.88 29.21
C ASP A 362 -37.17 -24.66 30.39
N LYS A 363 -35.91 -24.37 30.77
CA LYS A 363 -35.22 -24.93 31.93
C LYS A 363 -34.79 -23.90 32.98
N ALA A 364 -35.12 -22.62 32.81
CA ALA A 364 -34.71 -21.53 33.68
C ALA A 364 -35.88 -20.66 34.16
N ASP A 365 -36.83 -20.33 33.28
CA ASP A 365 -37.88 -19.34 33.52
C ASP A 365 -39.21 -19.99 33.95
N LEU A 366 -39.19 -20.83 35.00
CA LEU A 366 -40.42 -21.20 35.72
C LEU A 366 -40.87 -20.04 36.61
N ASP A 367 -41.45 -19.02 35.96
CA ASP A 367 -42.04 -17.86 36.63
C ASP A 367 -43.14 -18.28 37.62
N PHE A 368 -43.32 -17.49 38.68
CA PHE A 368 -44.30 -17.76 39.72
C PHE A 368 -45.72 -17.81 39.16
N GLU A 369 -46.08 -16.97 38.18
CA GLU A 369 -47.41 -17.06 37.55
C GLU A 369 -47.57 -18.29 36.65
N ALA A 370 -46.48 -18.82 36.06
CA ALA A 370 -46.51 -20.10 35.34
C ALA A 370 -46.67 -21.27 36.31
N LEU A 371 -46.00 -21.22 37.47
CA LEU A 371 -46.15 -22.19 38.56
C LEU A 371 -47.57 -22.14 39.15
N VAL A 372 -48.10 -20.94 39.38
CA VAL A 372 -49.49 -20.70 39.83
C VAL A 372 -50.50 -21.13 38.78
N SER A 373 -50.25 -20.93 37.48
CA SER A 373 -51.11 -21.43 36.39
C SER A 373 -51.11 -22.96 36.34
N ARG A 374 -49.96 -23.60 36.53
CA ARG A 374 -49.86 -25.05 36.69
C ARG A 374 -50.55 -25.54 37.96
N LEU A 375 -50.50 -24.77 39.05
CA LEU A 375 -51.19 -25.08 40.31
C LEU A 375 -52.71 -24.86 40.23
N LYS A 376 -53.18 -23.88 39.44
CA LYS A 376 -54.60 -23.69 39.06
C LYS A 376 -55.09 -24.89 38.24
N HIS A 377 -54.32 -25.34 37.25
CA HIS A 377 -54.65 -26.53 36.45
C HIS A 377 -54.61 -27.83 37.28
N LEU A 378 -53.61 -28.00 38.16
CA LEU A 378 -53.57 -29.12 39.12
C LEU A 378 -54.73 -29.08 40.11
N LYS A 379 -55.12 -27.90 40.62
CA LYS A 379 -56.32 -27.74 41.46
C LYS A 379 -57.58 -28.17 40.71
N GLN A 380 -57.70 -27.83 39.42
CA GLN A 380 -58.82 -28.25 38.60
C GLN A 380 -58.82 -29.77 38.36
N LEU A 381 -57.68 -30.37 38.00
CA LEU A 381 -57.55 -31.83 37.88
C LEU A 381 -57.82 -32.56 39.20
N VAL A 382 -57.47 -31.96 40.35
CA VAL A 382 -57.76 -32.51 41.69
C VAL A 382 -59.24 -32.37 42.07
N LEU A 383 -59.92 -31.33 41.60
CA LEU A 383 -61.39 -31.22 41.73
C LEU A 383 -62.08 -32.26 40.84
N GLU A 384 -61.71 -32.35 39.56
CA GLU A 384 -62.22 -33.36 38.61
C GLU A 384 -61.94 -34.81 39.10
N ALA A 385 -60.83 -35.03 39.81
CA ALA A 385 -60.52 -36.31 40.47
C ALA A 385 -61.28 -36.54 41.80
N SER A 386 -61.68 -35.49 42.51
CA SER A 386 -62.53 -35.58 43.71
C SER A 386 -63.99 -35.88 43.32
N ASP A 387 -64.47 -35.24 42.26
CA ASP A 387 -65.81 -35.42 41.68
C ASP A 387 -66.00 -36.80 41.04
N THR A 388 -64.91 -37.49 40.66
CA THR A 388 -64.93 -38.85 40.07
C THR A 388 -64.55 -39.95 41.06
N ALA A 389 -64.23 -39.63 42.32
CA ALA A 389 -63.94 -40.60 43.36
C ALA A 389 -65.19 -40.95 44.20
N GLU A 390 -65.34 -42.22 44.59
CA GLU A 390 -66.49 -42.69 45.40
C GLU A 390 -66.57 -42.10 46.83
N LYS A 391 -65.60 -41.25 47.21
CA LYS A 391 -65.60 -40.44 48.43
C LYS A 391 -64.96 -39.07 48.15
N PRO A 392 -65.74 -37.98 48.07
CA PRO A 392 -65.19 -36.65 47.80
C PRO A 392 -64.42 -36.10 49.01
N VAL A 393 -63.37 -35.34 48.74
CA VAL A 393 -62.62 -34.54 49.72
C VAL A 393 -62.73 -33.07 49.33
N ASP A 394 -63.12 -32.21 50.28
CA ASP A 394 -63.24 -30.76 50.03
C ASP A 394 -61.86 -30.11 49.89
N VAL A 395 -61.61 -29.53 48.71
CA VAL A 395 -60.35 -28.88 48.32
C VAL A 395 -60.40 -27.36 48.54
N GLN A 396 -61.56 -26.79 48.88
CA GLN A 396 -61.75 -25.33 48.99
C GLN A 396 -61.41 -24.80 50.40
N ALA A 397 -61.63 -25.61 51.45
CA ALA A 397 -61.28 -25.27 52.83
C ALA A 397 -59.78 -25.01 53.08
N ILE A 398 -58.90 -25.37 52.15
CA ILE A 398 -57.43 -25.30 52.31
C ILE A 398 -56.81 -24.03 51.66
N LEU A 399 -57.56 -23.28 50.84
CA LEU A 399 -56.99 -22.34 49.85
C LEU A 399 -57.60 -20.92 49.83
N LEU A 400 -58.31 -20.48 50.89
CA LEU A 400 -59.17 -19.28 50.82
C LEU A 400 -58.91 -18.18 51.88
N GLU A 401 -57.67 -17.99 52.33
CA GLU A 401 -57.32 -17.07 53.43
C GLU A 401 -56.44 -15.85 53.00
N GLY A 402 -56.58 -15.35 51.75
CA GLY A 402 -55.85 -14.15 51.28
C GLY A 402 -56.47 -13.43 50.06
N LEU A 403 -57.07 -12.25 50.30
CA LEU A 403 -57.89 -11.42 49.36
C LEU A 403 -57.81 -9.93 49.82
N ILE A 404 -58.13 -8.85 49.09
CA ILE A 404 -58.53 -8.56 47.68
C ILE A 404 -58.22 -7.06 47.37
N ASP A 405 -57.91 -6.67 46.11
CA ASP A 405 -57.93 -5.27 45.58
C ASP A 405 -57.34 -5.19 44.13
N LYS A 406 -57.48 -4.13 43.28
CA LYS A 406 -58.48 -3.03 43.17
C LYS A 406 -58.69 -2.62 41.67
N LYS A 407 -59.03 -1.35 41.35
CA LYS A 407 -59.91 -1.01 40.19
C LYS A 407 -59.60 0.31 39.43
N GLU A 408 -60.60 0.87 38.74
CA GLU A 408 -60.58 1.90 37.66
C GLU A 408 -61.50 3.10 38.00
N ASP A 409 -61.37 4.25 37.31
CA ASP A 409 -62.40 5.31 37.02
C ASP A 409 -61.73 6.59 36.40
N ASN A 410 -62.36 7.57 35.71
CA ASN A 410 -63.57 7.66 34.85
C ASN A 410 -63.49 8.94 33.94
N ARG A 411 -64.61 9.58 33.52
CA ARG A 411 -64.71 10.86 32.76
C ARG A 411 -65.83 11.79 33.31
N SER A 412 -65.85 13.09 32.95
CA SER A 412 -67.00 13.86 32.38
C SER A 412 -66.92 15.41 32.60
N GLY A 413 -67.56 16.21 31.74
CA GLY A 413 -67.78 17.67 31.86
C GLY A 413 -67.56 18.46 30.55
N GLY A 414 -68.43 19.42 30.17
CA GLY A 414 -68.33 20.15 28.89
C GLY A 414 -69.30 21.32 28.64
N ASP A 415 -69.37 21.73 27.36
CA ASP A 415 -70.24 22.72 26.67
C ASP A 415 -70.03 24.26 26.81
N ASP A 416 -69.51 24.82 27.91
CA ASP A 416 -69.31 26.30 27.98
C ASP A 416 -68.10 26.81 27.16
N HIS A 417 -67.12 25.95 26.86
CA HIS A 417 -65.82 26.41 26.33
C HIS A 417 -65.82 26.69 24.82
N THR A 418 -66.61 25.93 24.05
CA THR A 418 -66.65 25.94 22.58
C THR A 418 -67.28 27.19 21.98
N ILE A 419 -68.13 27.90 22.73
CA ILE A 419 -68.74 29.17 22.28
C ILE A 419 -67.73 30.30 22.43
N CYS A 420 -67.03 30.35 23.57
CA CYS A 420 -65.97 31.33 23.85
C CYS A 420 -64.81 31.24 22.84
N GLU A 421 -64.45 30.02 22.40
CA GLU A 421 -63.45 29.80 21.36
C GLU A 421 -63.87 30.40 20.00
N GLN A 422 -65.16 30.32 19.63
CA GLN A 422 -65.69 30.89 18.39
C GLN A 422 -65.75 32.43 18.41
N GLU A 423 -66.18 33.04 19.53
CA GLU A 423 -66.17 34.50 19.69
C GLU A 423 -64.74 35.06 19.64
N TYR A 424 -63.77 34.35 20.26
CA TYR A 424 -62.36 34.70 20.21
C TYR A 424 -61.80 34.70 18.78
N ASP A 425 -62.09 33.66 17.99
CA ASP A 425 -61.60 33.57 16.60
C ASP A 425 -62.26 34.57 15.65
N LEU A 426 -63.50 35.00 15.91
CA LEU A 426 -64.14 36.11 15.20
C LEU A 426 -63.45 37.45 15.52
N LEU A 427 -63.26 37.79 16.80
CA LEU A 427 -62.61 39.03 17.23
C LEU A 427 -61.16 39.12 16.71
N LYS A 428 -60.47 37.98 16.63
CA LYS A 428 -59.12 37.83 16.07
C LYS A 428 -59.08 38.06 14.55
N GLN A 429 -60.12 37.65 13.81
CA GLN A 429 -60.27 38.01 12.39
C GLN A 429 -60.56 39.50 12.19
N GLU A 430 -61.41 40.10 13.02
CA GLU A 430 -61.65 41.55 12.99
C GLU A 430 -60.37 42.34 13.27
N PHE A 431 -59.58 41.94 14.27
CA PHE A 431 -58.29 42.57 14.59
C PHE A 431 -57.29 42.50 13.42
N GLU A 432 -57.12 41.34 12.78
CA GLU A 432 -56.26 41.23 11.58
C GLU A 432 -56.79 42.05 10.41
N ASN A 433 -58.10 42.24 10.28
CA ASN A 433 -58.68 43.11 9.25
C ASN A 433 -58.46 44.59 9.57
N TYR A 434 -58.60 45.02 10.82
CA TYR A 434 -58.25 46.38 11.27
C TYR A 434 -56.76 46.69 11.05
N LYS A 435 -55.89 45.74 11.37
CA LYS A 435 -54.43 45.79 11.14
C LYS A 435 -54.07 45.91 9.66
N LYS A 436 -54.80 45.24 8.75
CA LYS A 436 -54.66 45.42 7.29
C LYS A 436 -55.11 46.81 6.86
N GLN A 437 -56.27 47.29 7.33
CA GLN A 437 -56.78 48.63 6.98
C GLN A 437 -55.83 49.75 7.44
N PHE A 438 -55.29 49.66 8.67
CA PHE A 438 -54.33 50.62 9.20
C PHE A 438 -53.04 50.69 8.35
N ASN A 439 -52.50 49.54 7.92
CA ASN A 439 -51.35 49.51 7.00
C ASN A 439 -51.68 50.15 5.64
N LEU A 440 -52.86 49.90 5.09
CA LEU A 440 -53.31 50.50 3.83
C LEU A 440 -53.49 52.03 3.93
N GLN A 441 -53.97 52.51 5.08
CA GLN A 441 -54.08 53.94 5.37
C GLN A 441 -52.70 54.61 5.52
N GLN A 442 -51.73 53.94 6.15
CA GLN A 442 -50.37 54.45 6.30
C GLN A 442 -49.61 54.50 4.95
N GLN A 443 -49.85 53.55 4.04
CA GLN A 443 -49.34 53.65 2.67
C GLN A 443 -49.94 54.85 1.91
N ARG A 444 -51.23 55.14 2.09
CA ARG A 444 -51.87 56.32 1.47
C ARG A 444 -51.31 57.64 1.98
N THR A 445 -51.00 57.78 3.27
CA THR A 445 -50.43 59.04 3.79
C THR A 445 -48.99 59.27 3.33
N LEU A 446 -48.18 58.22 3.19
CA LEU A 446 -46.83 58.33 2.65
C LEU A 446 -46.81 58.74 1.17
N PHE A 447 -47.74 58.23 0.35
CA PHE A 447 -47.80 58.58 -1.08
C PHE A 447 -48.23 60.03 -1.34
N SER A 448 -48.94 60.67 -0.40
CA SER A 448 -49.50 62.01 -0.56
C SER A 448 -48.49 63.16 -0.36
N HIS A 449 -47.25 62.90 0.03
CA HIS A 449 -46.25 63.93 0.33
C HIS A 449 -45.07 63.96 -0.66
N THR A 450 -45.19 63.31 -1.82
CA THR A 450 -44.12 63.26 -2.84
C THR A 450 -44.63 63.72 -4.23
N ILE A 451 -45.49 64.74 -4.24
CA ILE A 451 -45.97 65.40 -5.47
C ILE A 451 -45.84 66.93 -5.33
N MET A 452 -44.61 67.43 -5.16
CA MET A 452 -44.13 68.71 -5.71
C MET A 452 -42.62 68.60 -5.94
N ASN A 453 -42.14 69.25 -7.00
CA ASN A 453 -40.75 69.33 -7.50
C ASN A 453 -40.23 68.10 -8.29
N ASP A 454 -39.96 68.38 -9.57
CA ASP A 454 -39.05 67.74 -10.55
C ASP A 454 -39.25 66.27 -10.97
N GLU A 455 -39.46 66.10 -12.29
CA GLU A 455 -39.23 64.91 -13.15
C GLU A 455 -39.19 63.53 -12.44
N PRO A 456 -40.36 62.95 -12.09
CA PRO A 456 -40.41 61.69 -11.35
C PRO A 456 -40.13 60.45 -12.23
N GLY A 457 -40.47 60.51 -13.52
CA GLY A 457 -40.53 59.34 -14.41
C GLY A 457 -39.16 58.70 -14.64
N GLU A 458 -38.25 59.42 -15.29
CA GLU A 458 -36.90 58.91 -15.55
C GLU A 458 -36.13 58.64 -14.26
N LYS A 459 -36.28 59.50 -13.24
CA LYS A 459 -35.58 59.38 -11.96
C LYS A 459 -35.95 58.10 -11.21
N THR A 460 -37.22 57.72 -11.20
CA THR A 460 -37.66 56.44 -10.59
C THR A 460 -37.32 55.24 -11.46
N ALA A 461 -37.40 55.34 -12.79
CA ALA A 461 -36.97 54.29 -13.70
C ALA A 461 -35.45 53.99 -13.58
N LEU A 462 -34.61 55.03 -13.52
CA LEU A 462 -33.17 54.92 -13.31
C LEU A 462 -32.85 54.36 -11.91
N GLN A 463 -33.59 54.75 -10.86
CA GLN A 463 -33.45 54.12 -9.54
C GLN A 463 -33.81 52.62 -9.57
N GLY A 464 -34.83 52.22 -10.34
CA GLY A 464 -35.18 50.82 -10.58
C GLY A 464 -34.07 50.06 -11.31
N GLN A 465 -33.50 50.63 -12.37
CA GLN A 465 -32.35 50.05 -13.09
C GLN A 465 -31.12 49.94 -12.20
N ILE A 466 -30.80 50.97 -11.40
CA ILE A 466 -29.70 50.95 -10.42
C ILE A 466 -29.92 49.87 -9.36
N LYS A 467 -31.16 49.65 -8.91
CA LYS A 467 -31.49 48.57 -7.98
C LYS A 467 -31.28 47.19 -8.62
N HIS A 468 -31.83 46.96 -9.81
CA HIS A 468 -31.65 45.69 -10.54
C HIS A 468 -30.18 45.41 -10.87
N LEU A 469 -29.39 46.43 -11.24
CA LEU A 469 -27.95 46.30 -11.46
C LEU A 469 -27.20 45.96 -10.16
N LYS A 470 -27.56 46.56 -9.02
CA LYS A 470 -26.99 46.18 -7.71
C LYS A 470 -27.37 44.76 -7.31
N GLU A 471 -28.60 44.34 -7.53
CA GLU A 471 -29.06 42.97 -7.28
C GLU A 471 -28.32 41.96 -8.17
N LYS A 472 -28.09 42.30 -9.45
CA LYS A 472 -27.31 41.47 -10.37
C LYS A 472 -25.82 41.42 -10.02
N VAL A 473 -25.21 42.54 -9.61
CA VAL A 473 -23.84 42.58 -9.08
C VAL A 473 -23.72 41.71 -7.82
N ASN A 474 -24.66 41.81 -6.88
CA ASN A 474 -24.70 40.96 -5.68
C ASN A 474 -24.87 39.46 -6.05
N SER A 475 -25.67 39.12 -7.06
CA SER A 475 -25.83 37.73 -7.51
C SER A 475 -24.53 37.17 -8.10
N LEU A 476 -23.86 37.94 -8.98
CA LEU A 476 -22.57 37.57 -9.58
C LEU A 476 -21.45 37.48 -8.53
N GLN A 477 -21.44 38.35 -7.52
CA GLN A 477 -20.51 38.25 -6.39
C GLN A 477 -20.77 37.01 -5.54
N ASN A 478 -22.04 36.63 -5.32
CA ASN A 478 -22.37 35.39 -4.61
C ASN A 478 -22.00 34.13 -5.42
N GLU A 479 -22.16 34.15 -6.74
CA GLU A 479 -21.72 33.08 -7.64
C GLU A 479 -20.19 32.97 -7.68
N LEU A 480 -19.47 34.09 -7.76
CA LEU A 480 -18.01 34.14 -7.67
C LEU A 480 -17.50 33.62 -6.32
N ASN A 481 -18.12 34.04 -5.22
CA ASN A 481 -17.78 33.55 -3.88
C ASN A 481 -18.00 32.03 -3.74
N ARG A 482 -19.11 31.49 -4.30
CA ARG A 482 -19.37 30.05 -4.34
C ARG A 482 -18.30 29.31 -5.15
N ALA A 483 -18.00 29.78 -6.36
CA ALA A 483 -16.95 29.22 -7.20
C ALA A 483 -15.58 29.25 -6.50
N GLU A 484 -15.23 30.35 -5.83
CA GLU A 484 -14.02 30.44 -5.01
C GLU A 484 -14.01 29.42 -3.86
N THR A 485 -15.13 29.20 -3.16
CA THR A 485 -15.19 28.17 -2.12
C THR A 485 -15.09 26.74 -2.66
N ASP A 486 -15.67 26.47 -3.83
CA ASP A 486 -15.55 25.19 -4.53
C ASP A 486 -14.12 24.93 -5.00
N TYR A 487 -13.42 25.94 -5.53
CA TYR A 487 -12.01 25.81 -5.90
C TYR A 487 -11.11 25.65 -4.67
N LYS A 488 -11.34 26.40 -3.59
CA LYS A 488 -10.59 26.25 -2.33
C LYS A 488 -10.73 24.85 -1.74
N THR A 489 -11.95 24.31 -1.68
CA THR A 489 -12.19 22.95 -1.16
C THR A 489 -11.60 21.86 -2.06
N LYS A 490 -11.72 21.96 -3.40
CA LYS A 490 -11.05 21.04 -4.35
C LYS A 490 -9.53 21.06 -4.19
N LEU A 491 -8.93 22.24 -4.01
CA LEU A 491 -7.48 22.41 -3.82
C LEU A 491 -7.03 21.85 -2.47
N GLU A 492 -7.85 21.99 -1.41
CA GLU A 492 -7.59 21.36 -0.11
C GLU A 492 -7.74 19.82 -0.15
N GLN A 493 -8.72 19.30 -0.90
CA GLN A 493 -8.86 17.85 -1.16
C GLN A 493 -7.63 17.30 -1.91
N GLN A 494 -7.17 17.98 -2.96
CA GLN A 494 -5.94 17.60 -3.68
C GLN A 494 -4.70 17.61 -2.78
N ARG A 495 -4.57 18.59 -1.89
CA ARG A 495 -3.49 18.62 -0.87
C ARG A 495 -3.57 17.42 0.08
N LYS A 496 -4.77 17.09 0.59
CA LYS A 496 -4.97 15.92 1.47
C LYS A 496 -4.66 14.60 0.78
N MET A 497 -5.03 14.45 -0.49
CA MET A 497 -4.66 13.29 -1.31
C MET A 497 -3.14 13.19 -1.50
N PHE A 498 -2.48 14.29 -1.86
CA PHE A 498 -1.03 14.34 -2.04
C PHE A 498 -0.25 14.04 -0.74
N ASP A 499 -0.66 14.62 0.39
CA ASP A 499 0.00 14.32 1.67
C ASP A 499 -0.26 12.88 2.14
N ALA A 500 -1.42 12.29 1.85
CA ALA A 500 -1.72 10.88 2.13
C ALA A 500 -0.91 9.90 1.26
N GLU A 501 -0.73 10.20 -0.03
CA GLU A 501 0.16 9.44 -0.92
C GLU A 501 1.62 9.52 -0.42
N LYS A 502 2.04 10.73 -0.05
CA LYS A 502 3.38 11.04 0.49
C LYS A 502 3.64 10.40 1.86
N THR A 503 2.63 10.18 2.72
CA THR A 503 2.79 9.33 3.92
C THR A 503 2.86 7.85 3.55
N GLY A 504 1.98 7.36 2.67
CA GLY A 504 2.00 5.97 2.22
C GLY A 504 3.31 5.56 1.52
N LEU A 505 3.96 6.47 0.79
CA LEU A 505 5.28 6.26 0.20
C LEU A 505 6.39 6.20 1.27
N LYS A 506 6.32 7.03 2.32
CA LYS A 506 7.24 6.96 3.47
C LYS A 506 7.07 5.67 4.26
N GLU A 507 5.84 5.23 4.47
CA GLU A 507 5.53 3.97 5.16
C GLU A 507 6.08 2.77 4.38
N LYS A 508 5.89 2.72 3.05
CA LYS A 508 6.50 1.71 2.17
C LYS A 508 8.04 1.72 2.24
N LEU A 509 8.65 2.90 2.27
CA LEU A 509 10.11 3.03 2.43
C LEU A 509 10.58 2.46 3.78
N ILE A 510 9.91 2.82 4.89
CA ILE A 510 10.22 2.32 6.24
C ILE A 510 10.02 0.81 6.33
N LEU A 511 8.98 0.26 5.70
CA LEU A 511 8.74 -1.18 5.64
C LEU A 511 9.88 -1.90 4.92
N HIS A 512 10.27 -1.48 3.72
CA HIS A 512 11.39 -2.09 3.00
C HIS A 512 12.74 -1.89 3.73
N GLU A 513 13.00 -0.73 4.33
CA GLU A 513 14.16 -0.53 5.20
C GLU A 513 14.20 -1.57 6.34
N ASN A 514 13.05 -1.82 6.98
CA ASN A 514 12.96 -2.79 8.07
C ASN A 514 13.10 -4.23 7.57
N GLU A 515 12.54 -4.57 6.41
CA GLU A 515 12.81 -5.86 5.75
C GLU A 515 14.30 -6.06 5.47
N TYR A 516 15.00 -5.04 4.97
CA TYR A 516 16.45 -5.12 4.71
C TYR A 516 17.25 -5.23 6.01
N LYS A 517 16.89 -4.49 7.07
CA LYS A 517 17.49 -4.63 8.41
C LYS A 517 17.27 -6.04 8.99
N SER A 518 16.08 -6.63 8.83
CA SER A 518 15.81 -8.01 9.26
C SER A 518 16.58 -9.06 8.43
N LYS A 519 16.69 -8.86 7.11
CA LYS A 519 17.51 -9.73 6.22
C LYS A 519 18.99 -9.64 6.59
N LEU A 520 19.50 -8.44 6.88
CA LEU A 520 20.87 -8.21 7.35
C LEU A 520 21.14 -8.95 8.67
N PHE A 521 20.31 -8.72 9.69
CA PHE A 521 20.42 -9.37 11.00
C PHE A 521 20.37 -10.91 10.91
N ALA A 522 19.54 -11.46 10.02
CA ALA A 522 19.50 -12.91 9.78
C ALA A 522 20.81 -13.46 9.18
N LEU A 523 21.43 -12.72 8.26
CA LEU A 523 22.73 -13.07 7.67
C LEU A 523 23.87 -12.92 8.69
N GLU A 524 23.89 -11.83 9.46
CA GLU A 524 24.85 -11.61 10.56
C GLU A 524 24.79 -12.75 11.58
N GLN A 525 23.58 -13.14 12.00
CA GLN A 525 23.39 -14.28 12.91
C GLN A 525 23.84 -15.61 12.30
N GLN A 526 23.68 -15.82 10.99
CA GLN A 526 24.24 -17.00 10.32
C GLN A 526 25.77 -16.99 10.29
N VAL A 527 26.41 -15.84 10.07
CA VAL A 527 27.88 -15.68 10.12
C VAL A 527 28.40 -15.93 11.54
N VAL A 528 27.75 -15.38 12.57
CA VAL A 528 28.09 -15.66 13.98
C VAL A 528 27.97 -17.17 14.27
N LYS A 529 26.86 -17.81 13.88
CA LYS A 529 26.67 -19.27 14.02
C LYS A 529 27.63 -20.12 13.18
N GLN A 530 28.23 -19.58 12.12
CA GLN A 530 29.32 -20.26 11.40
C GLN A 530 30.64 -20.12 12.16
N ARG A 531 30.95 -18.93 12.68
CA ARG A 531 32.13 -18.68 13.51
C ARG A 531 32.11 -19.50 14.80
N GLU A 532 30.99 -19.59 15.48
CA GLU A 532 30.80 -20.42 16.69
C GLU A 532 31.11 -21.90 16.41
N ARG A 533 30.56 -22.45 15.32
CA ARG A 533 30.84 -23.85 14.91
C ARG A 533 32.28 -24.07 14.48
N ALA A 534 32.91 -23.09 13.82
CA ALA A 534 34.32 -23.16 13.46
C ALA A 534 35.22 -23.13 14.71
N MET A 535 34.92 -22.24 15.68
CA MET A 535 35.63 -22.20 16.97
C MET A 535 35.46 -23.51 17.76
N ALA A 536 34.26 -24.09 17.79
CA ALA A 536 34.00 -25.37 18.45
C ALA A 536 34.79 -26.52 17.79
N MET A 537 34.79 -26.61 16.45
CA MET A 537 35.57 -27.60 15.71
C MET A 537 37.09 -27.44 15.93
N VAL A 538 37.59 -26.20 16.00
CA VAL A 538 38.99 -25.93 16.36
C VAL A 538 39.27 -26.38 17.79
N GLN A 539 38.38 -26.10 18.75
CA GLN A 539 38.54 -26.52 20.14
C GLN A 539 38.49 -28.04 20.31
N GLU A 540 37.62 -28.75 19.58
CA GLU A 540 37.60 -30.22 19.51
C GLU A 540 38.91 -30.77 18.96
N LYS A 541 39.47 -30.16 17.91
CA LYS A 541 40.76 -30.56 17.33
C LYS A 541 41.95 -30.21 18.22
N GLU A 542 41.90 -29.11 18.96
CA GLU A 542 42.90 -28.77 19.99
C GLU A 542 42.86 -29.77 21.15
N GLN A 543 41.67 -30.22 21.58
CA GLN A 543 41.50 -31.29 22.56
C GLN A 543 42.01 -32.64 22.04
N GLU A 544 41.72 -33.00 20.79
CA GLU A 544 42.26 -34.22 20.16
C GLU A 544 43.78 -34.18 20.07
N ILE A 545 44.37 -33.04 19.66
CA ILE A 545 45.82 -32.82 19.65
C ILE A 545 46.42 -32.87 21.07
N HIS A 546 45.72 -32.36 22.09
CA HIS A 546 46.17 -32.44 23.49
C HIS A 546 46.13 -33.88 24.00
N ASN A 547 45.04 -34.62 23.76
CA ASN A 547 44.90 -36.02 24.13
C ASN A 547 45.97 -36.89 23.41
N LEU A 548 46.24 -36.62 22.14
CA LEU A 548 47.31 -37.28 21.39
C LEU A 548 48.68 -36.96 21.96
N LYS A 549 48.99 -35.69 22.26
CA LYS A 549 50.24 -35.28 22.93
C LYS A 549 50.40 -35.92 24.30
N ASP A 550 49.34 -35.99 25.10
CA ASP A 550 49.38 -36.57 26.43
C ASP A 550 49.56 -38.10 26.36
N SER A 551 48.89 -38.76 25.40
CA SER A 551 49.15 -40.18 25.11
C SER A 551 50.59 -40.41 24.64
N MET A 552 51.16 -39.50 23.83
CA MET A 552 52.54 -39.57 23.36
C MET A 552 53.55 -39.32 24.50
N ASN A 553 53.26 -38.39 25.42
CA ASN A 553 54.04 -38.15 26.63
C ASN A 553 53.94 -39.32 27.64
N PHE A 554 52.83 -40.07 27.63
CA PHE A 554 52.63 -41.28 28.44
C PHE A 554 53.36 -42.49 27.84
N ILE A 555 53.36 -42.63 26.51
CA ILE A 555 54.08 -43.67 25.75
C ILE A 555 55.60 -43.38 25.70
N ILE A 556 56.00 -42.11 25.73
CA ILE A 556 57.39 -41.65 25.78
C ILE A 556 57.63 -40.92 27.11
N PRO A 557 57.71 -41.65 28.25
CA PRO A 557 58.12 -41.05 29.51
C PRO A 557 59.52 -40.44 29.40
N ALA A 558 59.79 -39.37 30.16
CA ALA A 558 60.90 -38.45 29.94
C ALA A 558 62.31 -39.05 30.21
N SER A 559 62.79 -39.94 29.34
CA SER A 559 64.10 -40.61 29.41
C SER A 559 65.11 -40.14 28.37
N TYR A 560 64.86 -39.02 27.70
CA TYR A 560 65.85 -38.31 26.87
C TYR A 560 65.79 -36.80 27.19
N SER A 561 66.42 -36.36 28.27
CA SER A 561 67.87 -36.06 28.35
C SER A 561 68.29 -34.84 27.51
N GLN A 562 68.30 -33.69 28.19
CA GLN A 562 69.28 -32.60 28.08
C GLN A 562 70.01 -32.39 26.74
N SER A 563 69.71 -31.29 26.03
CA SER A 563 70.82 -30.54 25.40
C SER A 563 70.52 -29.04 25.22
N LYS A 564 71.61 -28.25 25.34
CA LYS A 564 71.84 -26.90 24.76
C LYS A 564 70.88 -25.75 25.09
N LYS A 565 71.29 -24.99 26.11
CA LYS A 565 71.11 -23.52 26.17
C LYS A 565 71.67 -22.83 24.91
N GLY A 566 71.04 -21.72 24.52
CA GLY A 566 71.68 -20.62 23.77
C GLY A 566 71.29 -20.48 22.29
N ARG A 567 71.50 -19.32 21.63
CA ARG A 567 72.02 -18.03 22.15
C ARG A 567 71.79 -16.87 21.15
N THR A 568 70.96 -15.89 21.53
CA THR A 568 70.90 -14.46 21.08
C THR A 568 70.66 -14.11 19.58
N THR A 569 70.32 -12.82 19.35
CA THR A 569 70.41 -12.04 18.08
C THR A 569 69.52 -12.47 16.90
N SER A 570 68.91 -11.56 16.10
CA SER A 570 68.81 -10.08 16.19
C SER A 570 67.77 -9.51 15.19
N GLN A 571 67.09 -8.42 15.61
CA GLN A 571 66.63 -7.23 14.87
C GLN A 571 65.98 -7.27 13.44
N SER A 572 65.10 -6.26 13.27
CA SER A 572 64.87 -5.40 12.09
C SER A 572 63.94 -5.79 10.92
N SER A 573 62.92 -4.92 10.77
CA SER A 573 62.40 -4.26 9.55
C SER A 573 61.75 -5.04 8.40
N ASP A 574 60.50 -4.66 8.13
CA ASP A 574 59.95 -4.21 6.83
C ASP A 574 60.49 -4.82 5.52
N THR A 575 59.61 -5.44 4.72
CA THR A 575 59.03 -4.78 3.51
C THR A 575 57.91 -5.64 2.89
N LYS A 576 57.43 -5.28 1.69
CA LYS A 576 56.19 -5.77 1.06
C LYS A 576 56.45 -6.73 -0.11
N SER A 577 55.34 -7.34 -0.58
CA SER A 577 55.02 -7.75 -1.97
C SER A 577 55.37 -9.17 -2.45
N SER A 578 54.55 -9.66 -3.39
CA SER A 578 54.63 -10.95 -4.13
C SER A 578 54.49 -12.23 -3.26
N VAL A 579 53.72 -13.28 -3.59
CA VAL A 579 53.00 -13.68 -4.84
C VAL A 579 53.97 -13.79 -6.02
N ASP A 580 54.62 -14.94 -6.27
CA ASP A 580 54.05 -16.29 -6.30
C ASP A 580 54.96 -17.42 -5.73
N GLU A 581 54.44 -18.65 -5.85
CA GLU A 581 55.06 -19.99 -5.80
C GLU A 581 56.58 -20.12 -5.54
N ASP A 582 56.96 -20.94 -4.55
CA ASP A 582 57.77 -22.13 -4.86
C ASP A 582 57.72 -23.27 -3.81
N VAL A 583 58.06 -24.47 -4.29
CA VAL A 583 58.22 -25.79 -3.66
C VAL A 583 58.42 -25.88 -2.13
N HIS A 584 57.61 -26.74 -1.49
CA HIS A 584 58.12 -27.65 -0.44
C HIS A 584 57.34 -28.98 -0.33
N GLU A 585 57.09 -29.63 -1.47
CA GLU A 585 56.62 -31.04 -1.49
C GLU A 585 57.77 -31.98 -1.10
N SER A 586 57.80 -32.43 0.15
CA SER A 586 58.67 -33.54 0.60
C SER A 586 58.24 -34.10 1.96
N SER A 587 57.53 -35.25 1.93
CA SER A 587 57.43 -36.31 2.96
C SER A 587 56.00 -36.85 3.18
N LEU A 588 55.34 -37.40 2.16
CA LEU A 588 54.18 -38.29 2.36
C LEU A 588 53.88 -39.30 1.22
N SER A 589 54.76 -39.44 0.22
CA SER A 589 54.70 -40.47 -0.83
C SER A 589 55.11 -41.87 -0.34
N GLY A 590 54.64 -42.28 0.84
CA GLY A 590 55.23 -43.36 1.64
C GLY A 590 54.36 -44.57 1.97
N ILE A 591 53.07 -44.59 1.62
CA ILE A 591 52.19 -45.75 1.88
C ILE A 591 51.28 -46.03 0.68
N THR A 592 51.78 -46.81 -0.28
CA THR A 592 51.02 -47.39 -1.39
C THR A 592 50.67 -48.86 -1.10
N SER A 593 49.75 -49.10 -0.17
CA SER A 593 49.35 -50.45 0.26
C SER A 593 48.00 -50.89 -0.31
N THR A 594 47.97 -51.15 -1.62
CA THR A 594 47.14 -52.16 -2.35
C THR A 594 45.68 -52.41 -1.93
N ASN A 595 44.99 -51.43 -1.36
CA ASN A 595 43.54 -51.37 -1.23
C ASN A 595 43.12 -49.92 -1.44
N GLU A 596 42.59 -49.59 -2.62
CA GLU A 596 41.99 -48.28 -2.88
C GLU A 596 40.70 -48.16 -2.06
N SER A 597 40.82 -47.65 -0.84
CA SER A 597 39.66 -47.39 0.02
C SER A 597 38.65 -46.52 -0.73
N PRO A 598 37.38 -46.95 -0.89
CA PRO A 598 36.35 -46.17 -1.56
C PRO A 598 36.18 -44.76 -0.96
N HIS A 599 36.61 -44.58 0.29
CA HIS A 599 36.60 -43.30 0.99
C HIS A 599 37.57 -42.27 0.40
N MET A 600 38.75 -42.66 -0.10
CA MET A 600 39.68 -41.72 -0.74
C MET A 600 39.17 -41.24 -2.09
N LEU A 601 38.59 -42.15 -2.90
CA LEU A 601 37.96 -41.79 -4.17
C LEU A 601 36.71 -40.91 -3.95
N HIS A 602 35.91 -41.21 -2.93
CA HIS A 602 34.77 -40.37 -2.54
C HIS A 602 35.23 -38.97 -2.12
N TYR A 603 36.26 -38.86 -1.29
CA TYR A 603 36.82 -37.58 -0.85
C TYR A 603 37.39 -36.76 -2.01
N ALA A 604 38.14 -37.37 -2.93
CA ALA A 604 38.64 -36.71 -4.13
C ALA A 604 37.50 -36.22 -5.05
N HIS A 605 36.44 -37.03 -5.21
CA HIS A 605 35.26 -36.63 -5.97
C HIS A 605 34.46 -35.51 -5.28
N GLU A 606 34.36 -35.52 -3.95
CA GLU A 606 33.76 -34.41 -3.19
C GLU A 606 34.57 -33.13 -3.30
N LEU A 607 35.91 -33.18 -3.21
CA LEU A 607 36.78 -32.03 -3.46
C LEU A 607 36.57 -31.46 -4.86
N ALA A 608 36.65 -32.29 -5.91
CA ALA A 608 36.40 -31.85 -7.29
C ALA A 608 35.01 -31.21 -7.45
N ARG A 609 33.98 -31.74 -6.77
CA ARG A 609 32.63 -31.16 -6.75
C ARG A 609 32.57 -29.82 -6.02
N ARG A 610 33.30 -29.67 -4.90
CA ARG A 610 33.47 -28.39 -4.19
C ARG A 610 34.20 -27.37 -5.04
N ASP A 611 35.26 -27.73 -5.75
CA ASP A 611 36.02 -26.82 -6.61
C ASP A 611 35.22 -26.37 -7.84
N VAL A 612 34.41 -27.26 -8.41
CA VAL A 612 33.42 -26.92 -9.45
C VAL A 612 32.37 -25.93 -8.91
N ASP A 613 31.86 -26.13 -7.70
CA ASP A 613 30.87 -25.21 -7.10
C ASP A 613 31.49 -23.88 -6.63
N ILE A 614 32.72 -23.89 -6.12
CA ILE A 614 33.53 -22.69 -5.84
C ILE A 614 33.78 -21.92 -7.14
N SER A 615 34.08 -22.61 -8.24
CA SER A 615 34.27 -21.99 -9.56
C SER A 615 32.98 -21.35 -10.09
N LYS A 616 31.83 -22.03 -9.97
CA LYS A 616 30.50 -21.44 -10.27
C LYS A 616 30.22 -20.21 -9.41
N LEU A 617 30.50 -20.27 -8.11
CA LEU A 617 30.30 -19.16 -7.17
C LEU A 617 31.24 -17.97 -7.47
N ARG A 618 32.50 -18.23 -7.85
CA ARG A 618 33.44 -17.20 -8.33
C ARG A 618 32.95 -16.54 -9.62
N GLN A 619 32.47 -17.31 -10.59
CA GLN A 619 31.87 -16.79 -11.83
C GLN A 619 30.59 -15.98 -11.56
N ALA A 620 29.71 -16.46 -10.68
CA ALA A 620 28.49 -15.75 -10.29
C ALA A 620 28.81 -14.45 -9.56
N LYS A 621 29.76 -14.47 -8.62
CA LYS A 621 30.30 -13.27 -7.97
C LYS A 621 30.83 -12.27 -8.99
N HIS A 622 31.67 -12.71 -9.94
CA HIS A 622 32.23 -11.80 -10.94
C HIS A 622 31.14 -11.16 -11.82
N LYS A 623 30.15 -11.94 -12.28
CA LYS A 623 28.98 -11.41 -13.02
C LYS A 623 28.20 -10.39 -12.19
N LEU A 624 27.96 -10.65 -10.91
CA LEU A 624 27.29 -9.70 -10.01
C LEU A 624 28.13 -8.42 -9.83
N GLU A 625 29.44 -8.53 -9.59
CA GLU A 625 30.31 -7.36 -9.51
C GLU A 625 30.38 -6.55 -10.81
N MET A 626 30.30 -7.18 -11.99
CA MET A 626 30.16 -6.47 -13.26
C MET A 626 28.85 -5.67 -13.28
N THR A 627 27.71 -6.30 -12.98
CA THR A 627 26.42 -5.59 -12.94
C THR A 627 26.39 -4.45 -11.92
N VAL A 628 27.10 -4.57 -10.79
CA VAL A 628 27.26 -3.48 -9.81
C VAL A 628 28.08 -2.33 -10.38
N ARG A 629 29.21 -2.60 -11.08
CA ARG A 629 30.01 -1.57 -11.76
C ARG A 629 29.24 -0.90 -12.91
N ASP A 630 28.35 -1.63 -13.57
CA ASP A 630 27.52 -1.10 -14.66
C ASP A 630 26.39 -0.21 -14.11
N LEU A 631 25.68 -0.66 -13.07
CA LEU A 631 24.69 0.16 -12.36
C LEU A 631 25.31 1.41 -11.73
N GLN A 632 26.52 1.31 -11.17
CA GLN A 632 27.27 2.47 -10.68
C GLN A 632 27.58 3.49 -11.79
N ARG A 633 27.93 3.02 -13.00
CA ARG A 633 28.15 3.91 -14.16
C ARG A 633 26.86 4.57 -14.64
N ILE A 634 25.73 3.85 -14.66
CA ILE A 634 24.42 4.40 -15.01
C ILE A 634 23.99 5.48 -13.98
N VAL A 635 24.04 5.17 -12.69
CA VAL A 635 23.67 6.10 -11.61
C VAL A 635 24.58 7.34 -11.58
N ALA A 636 25.86 7.22 -11.96
CA ALA A 636 26.74 8.36 -12.13
C ALA A 636 26.31 9.26 -13.31
N ALA A 637 26.02 8.67 -14.48
CA ALA A 637 25.55 9.41 -15.65
C ALA A 637 24.19 10.10 -15.41
N GLU A 638 23.25 9.42 -14.76
CA GLU A 638 21.97 10.00 -14.34
C GLU A 638 22.17 11.17 -13.36
N ARG A 639 23.07 11.02 -12.37
CA ARG A 639 23.42 12.09 -11.43
C ARG A 639 24.00 13.31 -12.14
N ASP A 640 24.87 13.11 -13.12
CA ASP A 640 25.46 14.21 -13.90
C ASP A 640 24.41 14.88 -14.81
N GLN A 641 23.49 14.13 -15.39
CA GLN A 641 22.35 14.67 -16.13
C GLN A 641 21.44 15.51 -15.21
N PHE A 642 21.03 14.99 -14.06
CA PHE A 642 20.25 15.75 -13.08
C PHE A 642 21.00 16.98 -12.57
N SER A 643 22.33 16.92 -12.42
CA SER A 643 23.16 18.07 -12.07
C SER A 643 23.08 19.17 -13.15
N GLN A 644 23.22 18.80 -14.42
CA GLN A 644 23.07 19.73 -15.55
C GLN A 644 21.66 20.33 -15.63
N ASP A 645 20.61 19.52 -15.44
CA ASP A 645 19.22 20.01 -15.50
C ASP A 645 18.87 20.89 -14.30
N ILE A 646 19.43 20.61 -13.11
CA ILE A 646 19.37 21.53 -11.96
C ILE A 646 20.12 22.84 -12.24
N MET A 647 21.25 22.81 -12.97
CA MET A 647 21.94 24.04 -13.38
C MET A 647 21.11 24.87 -14.37
N LYS A 648 20.55 24.26 -15.42
CA LYS A 648 19.65 24.92 -16.38
C LYS A 648 18.43 25.53 -15.68
N LEU A 649 17.80 24.77 -14.77
CA LEU A 649 16.62 25.23 -14.06
C LEU A 649 16.94 26.37 -13.06
N LYS A 650 18.12 26.34 -12.42
CA LYS A 650 18.62 27.46 -11.60
C LYS A 650 18.92 28.70 -12.43
N GLU A 651 19.47 28.54 -13.63
CA GLU A 651 19.71 29.65 -14.55
C GLU A 651 18.39 30.27 -15.04
N GLU A 652 17.38 29.45 -15.38
CA GLU A 652 16.05 29.90 -15.78
C GLU A 652 15.30 30.57 -14.62
N VAL A 653 15.35 30.04 -13.39
CA VAL A 653 14.83 30.73 -12.20
C VAL A 653 15.56 32.06 -11.98
N SER A 654 16.88 32.08 -12.09
CA SER A 654 17.66 33.33 -12.01
C SER A 654 17.26 34.34 -13.08
N ARG A 655 16.95 33.89 -14.31
CA ARG A 655 16.47 34.73 -15.40
C ARG A 655 15.10 35.33 -15.06
N LEU A 656 14.17 34.50 -14.57
CA LEU A 656 12.82 34.93 -14.17
C LEU A 656 12.84 35.88 -12.97
N GLU A 657 13.73 35.68 -12.00
CA GLU A 657 13.92 36.59 -10.86
C GLU A 657 14.42 37.97 -11.29
N ARG A 658 15.35 38.04 -12.26
CA ARG A 658 15.77 39.32 -12.87
C ARG A 658 14.61 39.97 -13.62
N CYS A 659 13.83 39.21 -14.40
CA CYS A 659 12.65 39.72 -15.09
C CYS A 659 11.63 40.30 -14.12
N LYS A 660 11.30 39.58 -13.04
CA LYS A 660 10.36 40.03 -11.99
C LYS A 660 10.87 41.26 -11.22
N SER A 661 12.20 41.38 -11.05
CA SER A 661 12.82 42.55 -10.42
C SER A 661 12.64 43.86 -11.20
N ARG A 662 12.15 43.82 -12.45
CA ARG A 662 11.94 45.02 -13.28
C ARG A 662 10.76 45.88 -12.80
N GLU A 663 9.78 45.29 -12.12
CA GLU A 663 8.55 45.97 -11.69
C GLU A 663 8.78 47.01 -10.57
N SER A 664 9.95 46.99 -9.92
CA SER A 664 10.34 47.95 -8.87
C SER A 664 11.59 48.78 -9.22
N ALA A 665 12.02 48.79 -10.48
CA ALA A 665 13.22 49.51 -10.91
C ALA A 665 12.90 50.98 -11.26
N ASN A 666 13.68 51.93 -10.73
CA ASN A 666 13.55 53.35 -11.09
C ASN A 666 14.06 53.59 -12.53
N LEU A 667 13.14 53.54 -13.49
CA LEU A 667 13.45 53.64 -14.92
C LEU A 667 14.09 54.99 -15.30
N GLU A 668 13.76 56.08 -14.61
CA GLU A 668 14.35 57.40 -14.87
C GLU A 668 15.83 57.46 -14.42
N TYR A 669 16.20 56.79 -13.32
CA TYR A 669 17.61 56.63 -12.96
C TYR A 669 18.37 55.84 -14.02
N LEU A 670 17.82 54.69 -14.46
CA LEU A 670 18.46 53.85 -15.49
C LEU A 670 18.61 54.61 -16.82
N LYS A 671 17.58 55.34 -17.25
CA LYS A 671 17.57 56.21 -18.43
C LYS A 671 18.66 57.28 -18.36
N ASN A 672 18.83 57.94 -17.22
CA ASN A 672 19.88 58.95 -17.02
C ASN A 672 21.30 58.33 -17.04
N VAL A 673 21.48 57.15 -16.46
CA VAL A 673 22.77 56.42 -16.49
C VAL A 673 23.10 55.91 -17.90
N ILE A 674 22.12 55.39 -18.65
CA ILE A 674 22.30 54.98 -20.06
C ILE A 674 22.60 56.20 -20.95
N LEU A 675 21.88 57.31 -20.78
CA LEU A 675 22.15 58.55 -21.52
C LEU A 675 23.57 59.04 -21.26
N SER A 676 24.00 59.06 -19.98
CA SER A 676 25.37 59.41 -19.59
C SER A 676 26.41 58.44 -20.18
N TYR A 677 26.14 57.14 -20.20
CA TYR A 677 27.02 56.14 -20.82
C TYR A 677 27.21 56.32 -22.34
N LEU A 678 26.21 56.88 -23.02
CA LEU A 678 26.25 57.18 -24.46
C LEU A 678 26.88 58.53 -24.77
N THR A 679 26.77 59.53 -23.89
CA THR A 679 27.36 60.87 -24.09
C THR A 679 28.77 61.01 -23.53
N SER A 680 29.17 60.22 -22.52
CA SER A 680 30.52 60.23 -21.96
C SER A 680 31.54 59.61 -22.91
N THR A 681 32.55 60.38 -23.32
CA THR A 681 33.70 59.90 -24.11
C THR A 681 34.76 59.18 -23.26
N ASN A 682 34.82 59.43 -21.95
CA ASN A 682 35.83 58.85 -21.05
C ASN A 682 35.51 57.39 -20.70
N SER A 683 36.38 56.45 -21.09
CA SER A 683 36.20 55.01 -20.85
C SER A 683 36.05 54.64 -19.36
N SER A 684 36.77 55.30 -18.45
CA SER A 684 36.64 55.03 -17.00
C SER A 684 35.26 55.41 -16.47
N GLN A 685 34.71 56.53 -16.95
CA GLN A 685 33.34 56.94 -16.63
C GLN A 685 32.31 55.98 -17.24
N ARG A 686 32.51 55.57 -18.50
CA ARG A 686 31.66 54.55 -19.16
C ARG A 686 31.71 53.21 -18.43
N LEU A 687 32.86 52.78 -17.90
CA LEU A 687 33.01 51.57 -17.10
C LEU A 687 32.21 51.65 -15.79
N HIS A 688 32.27 52.79 -15.08
CA HIS A 688 31.49 53.00 -13.87
C HIS A 688 29.97 53.02 -14.15
N MET A 689 29.54 53.69 -15.23
CA MET A 689 28.13 53.68 -15.66
C MET A 689 27.68 52.30 -16.14
N LEU A 690 28.53 51.52 -16.83
CA LEU A 690 28.22 50.13 -17.20
C LEU A 690 27.99 49.27 -15.95
N ASN A 691 28.84 49.41 -14.91
CA ASN A 691 28.67 48.66 -13.67
C ASN A 691 27.36 49.04 -12.95
N ALA A 692 26.96 50.31 -12.98
CA ALA A 692 25.65 50.74 -12.48
C ALA A 692 24.48 50.16 -13.30
N ILE A 693 24.57 50.16 -14.64
CA ILE A 693 23.57 49.53 -15.53
C ILE A 693 23.47 48.03 -15.25
N ALA A 694 24.59 47.33 -15.15
CA ALA A 694 24.66 45.89 -14.88
C ALA A 694 24.08 45.52 -13.50
N PHE A 695 24.27 46.38 -12.49
CA PHE A 695 23.68 46.20 -11.16
C PHE A 695 22.16 46.42 -11.18
N VAL A 696 21.68 47.51 -11.78
CA VAL A 696 20.24 47.82 -11.88
C VAL A 696 19.48 46.80 -12.72
N LEU A 697 20.09 46.31 -13.80
CA LEU A 697 19.51 45.28 -14.68
C LEU A 697 19.83 43.84 -14.25
N LYS A 698 20.58 43.64 -13.14
CA LYS A 698 20.99 42.34 -12.60
C LYS A 698 21.58 41.39 -13.67
N PHE A 699 22.58 41.86 -14.42
CA PHE A 699 23.30 41.02 -15.40
C PHE A 699 23.96 39.80 -14.74
N SER A 700 24.07 38.68 -15.47
CA SER A 700 24.88 37.53 -15.02
C SER A 700 26.38 37.83 -15.05
N ASP A 701 27.14 37.01 -14.33
CA ASP A 701 28.60 36.97 -14.41
C ASP A 701 29.15 36.65 -15.81
N SER A 702 28.32 36.19 -16.76
CA SER A 702 28.73 35.99 -18.16
C SER A 702 28.46 37.25 -19.01
N GLU A 703 27.35 37.92 -18.76
CA GLU A 703 26.93 39.16 -19.45
C GLU A 703 27.80 40.34 -19.02
N THR A 704 28.11 40.46 -17.72
CA THR A 704 29.05 41.47 -17.21
C THR A 704 30.44 41.28 -17.81
N LYS A 705 31.01 40.06 -17.74
CA LYS A 705 32.33 39.76 -18.34
C LYS A 705 32.36 40.05 -19.85
N ARG A 706 31.29 39.72 -20.59
CA ARG A 706 31.18 40.05 -22.02
C ARG A 706 31.18 41.56 -22.25
N ALA A 707 30.38 42.33 -21.52
CA ALA A 707 30.32 43.78 -21.66
C ALA A 707 31.65 44.46 -21.29
N LEU A 708 32.30 44.01 -20.20
CA LEU A 708 33.62 44.48 -19.77
C LEU A 708 34.71 44.22 -20.83
N MET A 709 34.70 43.03 -21.47
CA MET A 709 35.63 42.71 -22.57
C MET A 709 35.47 43.63 -23.78
N HIS A 710 34.26 44.10 -24.09
CA HIS A 710 34.04 45.04 -25.19
C HIS A 710 34.51 46.47 -24.86
N ILE A 711 34.32 46.96 -23.63
CA ILE A 711 34.88 48.26 -23.22
C ILE A 711 36.42 48.23 -23.26
N ASN A 712 37.05 47.18 -22.71
CA ASN A 712 38.52 47.08 -22.67
C ASN A 712 39.16 46.90 -24.06
N LYS A 713 38.44 46.37 -25.05
CA LYS A 713 38.88 46.39 -26.45
C LYS A 713 38.80 47.79 -27.07
N SER A 714 37.85 48.62 -26.64
CA SER A 714 37.61 49.98 -27.13
C SER A 714 38.59 51.02 -26.55
N THR A 715 39.63 50.58 -25.82
CA THR A 715 40.69 51.43 -25.24
C THR A 715 42.10 51.07 -25.71
N VAL A 716 42.22 50.14 -26.67
CA VAL A 716 43.51 49.68 -27.25
C VAL A 716 43.62 50.06 -28.73
N THR A 717 42.65 50.83 -29.22
CA THR A 717 42.57 51.50 -30.53
C THR A 717 42.24 52.96 -30.31
#